data_AF-A0A2W5NR14-F1
#
_entry.id   AF-A0A2W5NR14-F1
#
_cell.length_a   1.000
_cell.length_b   1.000
_cell.length_c   1.000
_cell.angle_alpha   90.00
_cell.angle_beta   90.00
_cell.angle_gamma   90.00
#
_symmetry.space_group_name_H-M   'P 1'
#
loop_
_entity.id
_entity.type
_entity.pdbx_description
1 polymer ?
#
loop_
_entity_poly.entity_id
_entity_poly.type
_entity_poly.pdbx_seq_one_letter_code
_entity_poly.pdbx_strand_id
1 'polypeptide(L)'
;MAPLTGLPTPRADALLGPSGDRRRAHHLMEQLLDPAMLDPVLFTRADAEQAQVFSALRENARLQEEAPGQPAPCKITLLDLLHIDRPTSRRYNEIRLEQLRAWLVEAGGHAFTDDDLAREAEAADRVHALLRELDALRPRLSGTRMLQCLGAAAILPPDELAPLLSAAIADSAALPEATETPVIVAGSPHETDLHYAAIEAEGLRIVGEVQDWGIARAALATPRSMTAWANPAHAVPAAAAEGAVLAEEARSAVQAREAERVFHLTLDGDEAAPWTLAPLHRALDGTGVKVLALKSGLDDTGKLVPALRGEEASPPRSAVANPPSAASGQSNRQRSRKVLQASASSGDYQREWFASVQEQVQAGAPFAVVNANAPQEVLRALGVPFVVNQWWASIVAAKQQSGRYRDLLRARHYPVDAEAYSAQGLAAALDKDAAQAPWGGLPRPDFVQAVASSDATPGIFAAWALESGAAPYLYERTVDPRRDIETRWWEALPDRWDEVLEPERLDLLAAELREVIAQVEAQTGHRFDRDRFVEVMNLVNEQEEYYRKTRDLIARTVPAPIGLVDSMPATMVPQWHRGTEWARDAAKALFEEVAERARQGLGAVAEEKVRLMWVGRGLWSNTAFYQKWEDSHGAVFVWSMYLALAADGYIRKFEAEGTERRDPLRALAARFLTMGDELRMPGWAAPWHVHEARTHGIDGAVALADADPFVLRALTAAGIPVLELGVDNYALDRADMADLETRIATFIEGPCAQKAGARRACAA
;
A
#
# COMPACT_ATOMS: atom_id res chain seq x y z
N MET A 1 2.03 -8.55 -21.02
CA MET A 1 3.05 -7.69 -21.67
C MET A 1 4.27 -7.65 -20.77
N ALA A 2 5.49 -7.70 -21.32
CA ALA A 2 6.72 -7.58 -20.53
C ALA A 2 7.29 -6.15 -20.63
N PRO A 3 8.03 -5.66 -19.63
CA PRO A 3 8.76 -4.40 -19.73
C PRO A 3 9.85 -4.50 -20.80
N LEU A 4 10.13 -3.38 -21.48
CA LEU A 4 11.12 -3.29 -22.54
C LEU A 4 12.34 -2.50 -22.05
N THR A 5 13.50 -3.15 -21.99
CA THR A 5 14.72 -2.52 -21.46
C THR A 5 15.13 -1.30 -22.28
N GLY A 6 15.33 -0.17 -21.58
CA GLY A 6 15.74 1.09 -22.18
C GLY A 6 14.64 1.85 -22.93
N LEU A 7 13.37 1.45 -22.79
CA LEU A 7 12.23 2.16 -23.37
C LEU A 7 12.08 3.55 -22.69
N PRO A 8 12.18 4.66 -23.44
CA PRO A 8 11.80 5.97 -22.90
C PRO A 8 10.30 6.01 -22.61
N THR A 9 9.88 6.62 -21.50
CA THR A 9 8.49 6.61 -21.02
C THR A 9 7.80 7.98 -20.98
N PRO A 10 7.89 8.84 -22.02
CA PRO A 10 7.38 10.21 -21.94
C PRO A 10 5.86 10.30 -21.76
N ARG A 11 5.07 9.36 -22.29
CA ARG A 11 3.61 9.36 -22.12
C ARG A 11 3.24 8.90 -20.72
N ALA A 12 3.88 7.81 -20.26
CA ALA A 12 3.69 7.35 -18.90
C ALA A 12 4.12 8.40 -17.88
N ASP A 13 5.25 9.09 -18.09
CA ASP A 13 5.74 10.11 -17.17
C ASP A 13 4.78 11.32 -17.09
N ALA A 14 4.17 11.69 -18.21
CA ALA A 14 3.15 12.73 -18.25
C ALA A 14 1.88 12.34 -17.46
N LEU A 15 1.53 11.05 -17.41
CA LEU A 15 0.32 10.54 -16.76
C LEU A 15 0.54 10.08 -15.30
N LEU A 16 1.69 9.50 -14.99
CA LEU A 16 2.01 8.87 -13.70
C LEU A 16 3.07 9.66 -12.89
N GLY A 17 3.51 10.82 -13.38
CA GLY A 17 4.60 11.59 -12.80
C GLY A 17 5.96 10.93 -13.10
N PRO A 18 7.06 11.29 -12.43
CA PRO A 18 8.33 10.61 -12.62
C PRO A 18 8.28 9.12 -12.21
N SER A 19 8.99 8.26 -12.95
CA SER A 19 9.04 6.82 -12.69
C SER A 19 9.62 6.46 -11.33
N GLY A 20 10.77 7.07 -10.97
CA GLY A 20 11.50 6.71 -9.76
C GLY A 20 11.80 5.21 -9.72
N ASP A 21 11.32 4.55 -8.67
CA ASP A 21 11.44 3.09 -8.46
C ASP A 21 10.22 2.30 -9.00
N ARG A 22 9.41 2.89 -9.90
CA ARG A 22 8.21 2.27 -10.51
C ARG A 22 8.38 2.05 -12.02
N ARG A 23 9.58 1.65 -12.45
CA ARG A 23 9.90 1.59 -13.89
C ARG A 23 9.05 0.58 -14.64
N ARG A 24 8.72 -0.56 -14.00
CA ARG A 24 7.85 -1.57 -14.57
C ARG A 24 6.48 -0.99 -14.95
N ALA A 25 5.78 -0.34 -14.01
CA ALA A 25 4.53 0.38 -14.30
C ALA A 25 4.67 1.37 -15.47
N HIS A 26 5.77 2.12 -15.52
CA HIS A 26 6.00 3.11 -16.58
C HIS A 26 6.22 2.46 -17.95
N HIS A 27 6.98 1.38 -18.03
CA HIS A 27 7.17 0.63 -19.27
C HIS A 27 5.86 0.00 -19.77
N LEU A 28 5.04 -0.53 -18.85
CA LEU A 28 3.74 -1.09 -19.20
C LEU A 28 2.80 0.03 -19.67
N MET A 29 2.70 1.12 -18.90
CA MET A 29 1.86 2.27 -19.24
C MET A 29 2.26 2.90 -20.58
N GLU A 30 3.55 3.04 -20.86
CA GLU A 30 4.04 3.61 -22.12
C GLU A 30 3.61 2.79 -23.34
N GLN A 31 3.67 1.46 -23.23
CA GLN A 31 3.19 0.56 -24.29
C GLN A 31 1.67 0.59 -24.40
N LEU A 32 0.95 0.70 -23.28
CA LEU A 32 -0.52 0.72 -23.24
C LEU A 32 -1.09 2.05 -23.77
N LEU A 33 -0.40 3.16 -23.55
CA LEU A 33 -0.75 4.47 -24.12
C LEU A 33 -0.35 4.60 -25.61
N ASP A 34 0.14 3.52 -26.23
CA ASP A 34 0.42 3.52 -27.66
C ASP A 34 -0.87 3.54 -28.50
N PRO A 35 -1.07 4.53 -29.38
CA PRO A 35 -2.22 4.55 -30.28
C PRO A 35 -2.31 3.30 -31.18
N ALA A 36 -1.19 2.61 -31.42
CA ALA A 36 -1.17 1.35 -32.15
C ALA A 36 -1.69 0.15 -31.32
N MET A 37 -1.81 0.30 -30.00
CA MET A 37 -2.37 -0.72 -29.12
C MET A 37 -3.90 -0.72 -29.26
N LEU A 38 -4.41 -1.69 -30.01
CA LEU A 38 -5.84 -1.87 -30.27
C LEU A 38 -6.44 -3.13 -29.61
N ASP A 39 -5.58 -3.99 -29.07
CA ASP A 39 -5.99 -5.27 -28.49
C ASP A 39 -6.70 -5.07 -27.14
N PRO A 40 -7.69 -5.92 -26.81
CA PRO A 40 -8.27 -5.93 -25.47
C PRO A 40 -7.21 -6.30 -24.42
N VAL A 41 -7.16 -5.56 -23.31
CA VAL A 41 -6.17 -5.78 -22.25
C VAL A 41 -6.86 -6.31 -20.99
N LEU A 42 -6.42 -7.48 -20.53
CA LEU A 42 -6.80 -8.07 -19.26
C LEU A 42 -5.73 -7.77 -18.20
N PHE A 43 -6.11 -7.05 -17.16
CA PHE A 43 -5.31 -6.90 -15.95
C PHE A 43 -5.66 -8.01 -14.96
N THR A 44 -4.71 -8.33 -14.06
CA THR A 44 -4.93 -9.25 -12.94
C THR A 44 -4.41 -8.62 -11.66
N ARG A 45 -4.86 -9.11 -10.49
CA ARG A 45 -4.31 -8.71 -9.19
C ARG A 45 -3.15 -9.61 -8.76
N ALA A 46 -2.11 -9.71 -9.61
CA ALA A 46 -0.88 -10.42 -9.27
C ALA A 46 -0.04 -9.65 -8.24
N ASP A 47 -0.09 -8.32 -8.33
CA ASP A 47 0.59 -7.36 -7.46
C ASP A 47 -0.27 -6.07 -7.36
N ALA A 48 0.08 -5.16 -6.44
CA ALA A 48 -0.62 -3.89 -6.29
C ALA A 48 -0.36 -2.92 -7.46
N GLU A 49 0.72 -3.10 -8.21
CA GLU A 49 1.11 -2.24 -9.33
C GLU A 49 0.11 -2.36 -10.49
N GLN A 50 -0.30 -3.58 -10.86
CA GLN A 50 -1.28 -3.84 -11.93
C GLN A 50 -2.63 -3.17 -11.66
N ALA A 51 -3.11 -3.20 -10.41
CA ALA A 51 -4.34 -2.54 -10.00
C ALA A 51 -4.26 -1.01 -10.12
N GLN A 52 -3.08 -0.43 -9.85
CA GLN A 52 -2.82 1.01 -10.00
C GLN A 52 -2.78 1.40 -11.49
N VAL A 53 -2.10 0.63 -12.34
CA VAL A 53 -2.06 0.85 -13.80
C VAL A 53 -3.46 0.78 -14.39
N PHE A 54 -4.26 -0.24 -14.02
CA PHE A 54 -5.66 -0.35 -14.43
C PHE A 54 -6.47 0.89 -14.02
N SER A 55 -6.36 1.32 -12.77
CA SER A 55 -7.09 2.48 -12.24
C SER A 55 -6.70 3.79 -12.93
N ALA A 56 -5.41 3.95 -13.24
CA ALA A 56 -4.89 5.11 -13.98
C ALA A 56 -5.38 5.15 -15.43
N LEU A 57 -5.42 4.00 -16.12
CA LEU A 57 -5.97 3.90 -17.46
C LEU A 57 -7.48 4.14 -17.49
N ARG A 58 -8.21 3.59 -16.52
CA ARG A 58 -9.66 3.83 -16.36
C ARG A 58 -9.94 5.33 -16.20
N GLU A 59 -9.20 6.01 -15.31
CA GLU A 59 -9.38 7.45 -15.11
C GLU A 59 -8.94 8.27 -16.32
N ASN A 60 -7.83 7.89 -16.99
CA ASN A 60 -7.43 8.55 -18.22
C ASN A 60 -8.54 8.44 -19.28
N ALA A 61 -9.08 7.24 -19.51
CA ALA A 61 -10.18 7.02 -20.46
C ALA A 61 -11.41 7.90 -20.15
N ARG A 62 -11.80 7.99 -18.87
CA ARG A 62 -12.91 8.86 -18.43
C ARG A 62 -12.63 10.35 -18.73
N LEU A 63 -11.42 10.82 -18.44
CA LEU A 63 -11.02 12.21 -18.74
C LEU A 63 -10.97 12.50 -20.24
N GLN A 64 -10.60 11.52 -21.07
CA GLN A 64 -10.60 11.64 -22.53
C GLN A 64 -12.02 11.81 -23.10
N GLU A 65 -13.04 11.23 -22.47
CA GLU A 65 -14.44 11.41 -22.85
C GLU A 65 -14.93 12.85 -22.56
N GLU A 66 -14.40 13.51 -21.53
CA GLU A 66 -14.72 14.90 -21.17
C GLU A 66 -13.92 15.93 -21.99
N ALA A 67 -12.63 15.67 -22.23
CA ALA A 67 -11.72 16.56 -22.95
C ALA A 67 -10.64 15.75 -23.71
N PRO A 68 -10.70 15.69 -25.06
CA PRO A 68 -9.74 14.91 -25.85
C PRO A 68 -8.28 15.34 -25.64
N GLY A 69 -7.40 14.35 -25.50
CA GLY A 69 -6.00 14.43 -25.11
C GLY A 69 -5.22 13.15 -25.47
N GLN A 70 -4.47 12.56 -24.53
CA GLN A 70 -3.65 11.37 -24.80
C GLN A 70 -4.53 10.11 -25.01
N PRO A 71 -4.34 9.36 -26.10
CA PRO A 71 -5.13 8.16 -26.37
C PRO A 71 -4.87 7.07 -25.32
N ALA A 72 -5.91 6.28 -25.02
CA ALA A 72 -5.87 5.14 -24.12
C ALA A 72 -6.40 3.89 -24.85
N PRO A 73 -6.04 2.67 -24.41
CA PRO A 73 -6.64 1.43 -24.88
C PRO A 73 -8.16 1.51 -24.90
N CYS A 74 -8.79 1.09 -25.99
CA CYS A 74 -10.24 1.19 -26.12
C CYS A 74 -11.00 0.17 -25.25
N LYS A 75 -10.36 -0.94 -24.84
CA LYS A 75 -10.99 -2.05 -24.11
C LYS A 75 -10.05 -2.61 -23.05
N ILE A 76 -10.34 -2.33 -21.78
CA ILE A 76 -9.62 -2.89 -20.63
C ILE A 76 -10.60 -3.52 -19.64
N THR A 77 -10.15 -4.54 -18.91
CA THR A 77 -10.85 -5.08 -17.74
C THR A 77 -9.85 -5.58 -16.71
N LEU A 78 -10.32 -5.85 -15.49
CA LEU A 78 -9.53 -6.41 -14.39
C LEU A 78 -10.17 -7.71 -13.91
N LEU A 79 -9.39 -8.79 -13.90
CA LEU A 79 -9.71 -10.01 -13.18
C LEU A 79 -9.11 -9.93 -11.77
N ASP A 80 -9.95 -9.57 -10.80
CA ASP A 80 -9.58 -9.46 -9.39
C ASP A 80 -9.68 -10.82 -8.68
N LEU A 81 -8.70 -11.71 -8.87
CA LEU A 81 -8.65 -12.98 -8.13
C LEU A 81 -8.07 -12.79 -6.73
N LEU A 82 -8.63 -13.55 -5.80
CA LEU A 82 -8.28 -13.62 -4.39
C LEU A 82 -7.53 -14.93 -4.09
N HIS A 83 -6.62 -14.88 -3.13
CA HIS A 83 -5.60 -15.92 -2.93
C HIS A 83 -5.49 -16.45 -1.49
N ILE A 84 -6.23 -15.89 -0.53
CA ILE A 84 -6.39 -16.53 0.77
C ILE A 84 -7.33 -17.72 0.59
N ASP A 85 -6.89 -18.93 0.94
CA ASP A 85 -7.66 -20.16 0.75
C ASP A 85 -8.84 -20.27 1.73
N ARG A 86 -9.93 -19.57 1.39
CA ARG A 86 -11.19 -19.54 2.12
C ARG A 86 -12.37 -19.81 1.19
N PRO A 87 -13.47 -20.42 1.70
CA PRO A 87 -14.71 -20.56 0.95
C PRO A 87 -15.26 -19.23 0.43
N THR A 88 -15.07 -18.14 1.19
CA THR A 88 -15.49 -16.79 0.81
C THR A 88 -14.68 -16.23 -0.36
N SER A 89 -13.36 -16.38 -0.35
CA SER A 89 -12.48 -16.01 -1.48
C SER A 89 -12.82 -16.82 -2.74
N ARG A 90 -13.08 -18.14 -2.60
CA ARG A 90 -13.52 -18.98 -3.73
C ARG A 90 -14.82 -18.48 -4.35
N ARG A 91 -15.84 -18.20 -3.54
CA ARG A 91 -17.13 -17.68 -4.03
C ARG A 91 -16.96 -16.33 -4.74
N TYR A 92 -16.10 -15.46 -4.22
CA TYR A 92 -15.78 -14.19 -4.87
C TYR A 92 -15.12 -14.42 -6.25
N ASN A 93 -14.12 -15.32 -6.30
CA ASN A 93 -13.43 -15.68 -7.54
C ASN A 93 -14.38 -16.27 -8.59
N GLU A 94 -15.34 -17.10 -8.20
CA GLU A 94 -16.37 -17.62 -9.12
C GLU A 94 -17.14 -16.49 -9.81
N ILE A 95 -17.51 -15.44 -9.06
CA ILE A 95 -18.24 -14.30 -9.62
C ILE A 95 -17.34 -13.48 -10.55
N ARG A 96 -16.08 -13.23 -10.17
CA ARG A 96 -15.12 -12.51 -11.02
C ARG A 96 -14.80 -13.24 -12.32
N LEU A 97 -14.70 -14.56 -12.28
CA LEU A 97 -14.49 -15.38 -13.47
C LEU A 97 -15.71 -15.36 -14.39
N GLU A 98 -16.94 -15.37 -13.85
CA GLU A 98 -18.15 -15.22 -14.68
C GLU A 98 -18.22 -13.84 -15.34
N GLN A 99 -17.85 -12.78 -14.61
CA GLN A 99 -17.72 -11.42 -15.17
C GLN A 99 -16.69 -11.37 -16.29
N LEU A 100 -15.53 -12.01 -16.12
CA LEU A 100 -14.52 -12.12 -17.18
C LEU A 100 -15.05 -12.90 -18.39
N ARG A 101 -15.77 -14.02 -18.18
CA ARG A 101 -16.39 -14.78 -19.27
C ARG A 101 -17.31 -13.89 -20.10
N ALA A 102 -18.19 -13.12 -19.44
CA ALA A 102 -19.09 -12.20 -20.11
C ALA A 102 -18.33 -11.12 -20.91
N TRP A 103 -17.30 -10.53 -20.29
CA TRP A 103 -16.47 -9.52 -20.93
C TRP A 103 -15.69 -10.05 -22.14
N LEU A 104 -15.14 -11.27 -22.08
CA LEU A 104 -14.43 -11.88 -23.21
C LEU A 104 -15.34 -12.05 -24.44
N VAL A 105 -16.61 -12.41 -24.24
CA VAL A 105 -17.61 -12.49 -25.31
C VAL A 105 -17.93 -11.09 -25.85
N GLU A 106 -18.16 -10.11 -24.98
CA GLU A 106 -18.41 -8.71 -25.37
C GLU A 106 -17.22 -8.10 -26.14
N ALA A 107 -15.99 -8.46 -25.75
CA ALA A 107 -14.77 -7.95 -26.37
C ALA A 107 -14.58 -8.46 -27.81
N GLY A 108 -15.32 -9.49 -28.24
CA GLY A 108 -15.29 -10.08 -29.58
C GLY A 108 -14.96 -11.58 -29.60
N GLY A 109 -14.88 -12.23 -28.43
CA GLY A 109 -14.67 -13.67 -28.30
C GLY A 109 -15.94 -14.49 -28.54
N HIS A 110 -15.82 -15.81 -28.41
CA HIS A 110 -16.93 -16.75 -28.50
C HIS A 110 -17.29 -17.29 -27.11
N ALA A 111 -18.55 -17.69 -26.93
CA ALA A 111 -18.94 -18.45 -25.75
C ALA A 111 -18.20 -19.78 -25.70
N PHE A 112 -17.82 -20.21 -24.50
CA PHE A 112 -17.08 -21.44 -24.26
C PHE A 112 -17.66 -22.20 -23.07
N THR A 113 -17.35 -23.50 -23.02
CA THR A 113 -17.78 -24.47 -22.03
C THR A 113 -16.58 -25.03 -21.26
N ASP A 114 -16.84 -25.77 -20.17
CA ASP A 114 -15.76 -26.49 -19.47
C ASP A 114 -15.10 -27.55 -20.36
N ASP A 115 -15.80 -28.13 -21.34
CA ASP A 115 -15.20 -29.05 -22.32
C ASP A 115 -14.22 -28.33 -23.26
N ASP A 116 -14.47 -27.06 -23.57
CA ASP A 116 -13.54 -26.24 -24.35
C ASP A 116 -12.30 -25.91 -23.50
N LEU A 117 -12.50 -25.49 -22.24
CA LEU A 117 -11.40 -25.26 -21.30
C LEU A 117 -10.55 -26.50 -21.08
N ALA A 118 -11.16 -27.69 -20.98
CA ALA A 118 -10.43 -28.94 -20.81
C ALA A 118 -9.53 -29.24 -22.02
N ARG A 119 -9.96 -28.93 -23.25
CA ARG A 119 -9.14 -29.11 -24.46
C ARG A 119 -7.98 -28.11 -24.51
N GLU A 120 -8.22 -26.85 -24.17
CA GLU A 120 -7.15 -25.84 -24.08
C GLU A 120 -6.15 -26.17 -22.96
N ALA A 121 -6.64 -26.68 -21.82
CA ALA A 121 -5.82 -27.15 -20.72
C ALA A 121 -4.90 -28.31 -21.14
N GLU A 122 -5.37 -29.23 -21.99
CA GLU A 122 -4.51 -30.29 -22.55
C GLU A 122 -3.40 -29.75 -23.45
N ALA A 123 -3.67 -28.68 -24.22
CA ALA A 123 -2.64 -28.02 -25.03
C ALA A 123 -1.61 -27.31 -24.16
N ALA A 124 -2.05 -26.57 -23.13
CA ALA A 124 -1.18 -25.93 -22.16
C ALA A 124 -0.33 -26.94 -21.38
N ASP A 125 -0.93 -28.03 -20.89
CA ASP A 125 -0.24 -29.08 -20.14
C ASP A 125 0.85 -29.78 -21.00
N ARG A 126 0.65 -29.92 -22.32
CA ARG A 126 1.70 -30.42 -23.24
C ARG A 126 2.90 -29.47 -23.28
N VAL A 127 2.66 -28.17 -23.38
CA VAL A 127 3.72 -27.15 -23.32
C VAL A 127 4.41 -27.16 -21.96
N HIS A 128 3.65 -27.23 -20.87
CA HIS A 128 4.19 -27.29 -19.51
C HIS A 128 5.09 -28.53 -19.31
N ALA A 129 4.71 -29.68 -19.86
CA ALA A 129 5.54 -30.88 -19.84
C ALA A 129 6.88 -30.65 -20.56
N LEU A 130 6.86 -30.08 -21.76
CA LEU A 130 8.09 -29.78 -22.52
C LEU A 130 8.97 -28.74 -21.80
N LEU A 131 8.37 -27.72 -21.17
CA LEU A 131 9.14 -26.76 -20.36
C LEU A 131 9.81 -27.42 -19.15
N ARG A 132 9.15 -28.38 -18.48
CA ARG A 132 9.75 -29.15 -17.39
C ARG A 132 10.87 -30.07 -17.87
N GLU A 133 10.72 -30.69 -19.04
CA GLU A 133 11.79 -31.47 -19.68
C GLU A 133 12.99 -30.59 -20.02
N LEU A 134 12.76 -29.39 -20.56
CA LEU A 134 13.80 -28.42 -20.84
C LEU A 134 14.48 -27.92 -19.55
N ASP A 135 13.71 -27.65 -18.49
CA ASP A 135 14.25 -27.25 -17.19
C ASP A 135 15.10 -28.36 -16.55
N ALA A 136 14.80 -29.65 -16.80
CA ALA A 136 15.64 -30.74 -16.35
C ALA A 136 17.08 -30.65 -16.92
N LEU A 137 17.27 -29.98 -18.06
CA LEU A 137 18.54 -29.80 -18.75
C LEU A 137 19.37 -28.58 -18.29
N ARG A 138 19.00 -27.86 -17.21
CA ARG A 138 19.76 -26.71 -16.68
C ARG A 138 21.27 -26.91 -16.44
N PRO A 139 21.79 -28.11 -16.15
CA PRO A 139 23.23 -28.34 -16.16
C PRO A 139 23.89 -28.08 -17.53
N ARG A 140 23.13 -28.16 -18.62
CA ARG A 140 23.56 -27.97 -20.02
C ARG A 140 22.98 -26.70 -20.65
N LEU A 141 21.83 -26.24 -20.18
CA LEU A 141 21.09 -25.08 -20.65
C LEU A 141 21.29 -23.90 -19.70
N SER A 142 21.73 -22.75 -20.22
CA SER A 142 21.87 -21.54 -19.41
C SER A 142 20.51 -21.05 -18.91
N GLY A 143 20.50 -20.44 -17.72
CA GLY A 143 19.27 -19.92 -17.17
C GLY A 143 18.72 -18.77 -18.00
N THR A 144 19.59 -17.95 -18.61
CA THR A 144 19.19 -16.90 -19.56
C THR A 144 18.36 -17.51 -20.70
N ARG A 145 18.82 -18.62 -21.29
CA ARG A 145 18.12 -19.26 -22.41
C ARG A 145 16.81 -19.88 -21.96
N MET A 146 16.76 -20.48 -20.78
CA MET A 146 15.52 -21.02 -20.25
C MET A 146 14.49 -19.93 -19.96
N LEU A 147 14.91 -18.78 -19.41
CA LEU A 147 14.04 -17.63 -19.20
C LEU A 147 13.47 -17.09 -20.52
N GLN A 148 14.28 -17.04 -21.58
CA GLN A 148 13.80 -16.69 -22.92
C GLN A 148 12.76 -17.69 -23.44
N CYS A 149 12.94 -18.99 -23.19
CA CYS A 149 11.95 -20.02 -23.55
C CYS A 149 10.65 -19.87 -22.76
N LEU A 150 10.72 -19.55 -21.47
CA LEU A 150 9.55 -19.23 -20.64
C LEU A 150 8.84 -17.96 -21.14
N GLY A 151 9.59 -16.93 -21.53
CA GLY A 151 9.05 -15.71 -22.14
C GLY A 151 8.35 -16.00 -23.48
N ALA A 152 8.94 -16.83 -24.34
CA ALA A 152 8.29 -17.28 -25.58
C ALA A 152 7.00 -18.06 -25.29
N ALA A 153 6.99 -18.87 -24.23
CA ALA A 153 5.80 -19.61 -23.79
C ALA A 153 4.66 -18.73 -23.30
N ALA A 154 4.94 -17.51 -22.87
CA ALA A 154 3.92 -16.55 -22.46
C ALA A 154 3.27 -15.82 -23.64
N ILE A 155 3.75 -16.00 -24.88
CA ILE A 155 3.33 -15.23 -26.06
C ILE A 155 2.86 -16.14 -27.20
N LEU A 156 3.57 -17.24 -27.47
CA LEU A 156 3.32 -18.08 -28.63
C LEU A 156 2.19 -19.10 -28.38
N PRO A 157 1.35 -19.41 -29.38
CA PRO A 157 0.35 -20.47 -29.29
C PRO A 157 0.99 -21.85 -29.02
N PRO A 158 0.32 -22.75 -28.27
CA PRO A 158 0.86 -24.07 -27.94
C PRO A 158 1.33 -24.90 -29.14
N ASP A 159 0.61 -24.86 -30.26
CA ASP A 159 0.93 -25.66 -31.46
C ASP A 159 2.17 -25.15 -32.21
N GLU A 160 2.48 -23.86 -32.13
CA GLU A 160 3.73 -23.28 -32.66
C GLU A 160 4.90 -23.51 -31.71
N LEU A 161 4.63 -23.46 -30.40
CA LEU A 161 5.65 -23.52 -29.37
C LEU A 161 6.16 -24.95 -29.10
N ALA A 162 5.27 -25.94 -29.08
CA ALA A 162 5.64 -27.34 -28.82
C ALA A 162 6.78 -27.88 -29.71
N PRO A 163 6.76 -27.69 -31.05
CA PRO A 163 7.88 -28.14 -31.88
C PRO A 163 9.16 -27.35 -31.62
N LEU A 164 9.07 -26.05 -31.30
CA LEU A 164 10.24 -25.22 -30.96
C LEU A 164 10.89 -25.68 -29.65
N LEU A 165 10.09 -25.99 -28.63
CA LEU A 165 10.60 -26.54 -27.37
C LEU A 165 11.22 -27.93 -27.57
N SER A 166 10.60 -28.78 -28.37
CA SER A 166 11.14 -30.12 -28.68
C SER A 166 12.51 -30.03 -29.37
N ALA A 167 12.68 -29.10 -30.31
CA ALA A 167 13.96 -28.83 -30.95
C ALA A 167 14.98 -28.27 -29.93
N ALA A 168 14.57 -27.32 -29.09
CA ALA A 168 15.43 -26.76 -28.04
C ALA A 168 15.90 -27.81 -27.03
N ILE A 169 15.06 -28.78 -26.67
CA ILE A 169 15.41 -29.93 -25.81
C ILE A 169 16.49 -30.78 -26.50
N ALA A 170 16.30 -31.13 -27.77
CA ALA A 170 17.25 -31.95 -28.52
C ALA A 170 18.62 -31.25 -28.66
N ASP A 171 18.62 -29.96 -28.98
CA ASP A 171 19.83 -29.15 -29.08
C ASP A 171 20.55 -29.02 -27.74
N SER A 172 19.79 -28.77 -26.66
CA SER A 172 20.34 -28.59 -25.31
C SER A 172 20.91 -29.89 -24.73
N ALA A 173 20.29 -31.04 -25.00
CA ALA A 173 20.78 -32.34 -24.57
C ALA A 173 22.16 -32.68 -25.20
N ALA A 174 22.46 -32.14 -26.38
CA ALA A 174 23.74 -32.32 -27.06
C ALA A 174 24.86 -31.43 -26.50
N LEU A 175 24.54 -30.41 -25.70
CA LEU A 175 25.54 -29.54 -25.09
C LEU A 175 26.27 -30.25 -23.94
N PRO A 176 27.57 -29.94 -23.71
CA PRO A 176 28.29 -30.40 -22.53
C PRO A 176 27.70 -29.77 -21.26
N GLU A 177 27.91 -30.43 -20.12
CA GLU A 177 27.56 -29.86 -18.83
C GLU A 177 28.47 -28.67 -18.49
N ALA A 178 27.86 -27.68 -17.84
CA ALA A 178 28.50 -26.48 -17.33
C ALA A 178 29.55 -26.84 -16.27
N THR A 179 30.58 -26.01 -16.17
CA THR A 179 31.55 -26.07 -15.06
C THR A 179 31.44 -24.87 -14.13
N GLU A 180 30.61 -23.90 -14.51
CA GLU A 180 30.22 -22.72 -13.74
C GLU A 180 29.49 -23.12 -12.45
N THR A 181 29.60 -22.28 -11.41
CA THR A 181 28.97 -22.55 -10.11
C THR A 181 27.44 -22.49 -10.21
N PRO A 182 26.70 -23.53 -9.78
CA PRO A 182 25.24 -23.55 -9.85
C PRO A 182 24.61 -22.63 -8.78
N VAL A 183 23.66 -21.80 -9.21
CA VAL A 183 22.93 -20.85 -8.35
C VAL A 183 21.42 -20.90 -8.59
N ILE A 184 20.65 -20.61 -7.55
CA ILE A 184 19.21 -20.35 -7.65
C ILE A 184 18.99 -18.84 -7.53
N VAL A 185 18.06 -18.30 -8.32
CA VAL A 185 17.58 -16.92 -8.16
C VAL A 185 16.19 -16.91 -7.53
N ALA A 186 15.95 -15.99 -6.61
CA ALA A 186 14.67 -15.84 -5.91
C ALA A 186 14.36 -14.35 -5.70
N GLY A 187 13.15 -14.02 -5.26
CA GLY A 187 12.75 -12.64 -4.97
C GLY A 187 11.80 -12.10 -6.03
N SER A 188 12.06 -10.89 -6.51
CA SER A 188 11.21 -10.20 -7.48
C SER A 188 11.06 -11.00 -8.79
N PRO A 189 9.93 -10.88 -9.51
CA PRO A 189 9.78 -11.47 -10.84
C PRO A 189 10.78 -10.88 -11.85
N HIS A 190 11.43 -11.73 -12.63
CA HIS A 190 12.44 -11.33 -13.62
C HIS A 190 11.88 -11.42 -15.05
N GLU A 191 11.15 -10.39 -15.47
CA GLU A 191 10.44 -10.40 -16.76
C GLU A 191 11.35 -10.18 -17.99
N THR A 192 12.63 -9.83 -17.77
CA THR A 192 13.66 -9.69 -18.81
C THR A 192 14.88 -10.56 -18.48
N ASP A 193 15.66 -10.89 -19.50
CA ASP A 193 16.87 -11.73 -19.37
C ASP A 193 18.13 -10.94 -18.98
N LEU A 194 18.01 -9.64 -18.75
CA LEU A 194 19.11 -8.73 -18.45
C LEU A 194 19.90 -9.15 -17.20
N HIS A 195 19.22 -9.39 -16.08
CA HIS A 195 19.89 -9.79 -14.82
C HIS A 195 20.45 -11.20 -14.91
N TYR A 196 19.79 -12.11 -15.63
CA TYR A 196 20.27 -13.47 -15.83
C TYR A 196 21.57 -13.46 -16.63
N ALA A 197 21.62 -12.72 -17.74
CA ALA A 197 22.82 -12.57 -18.55
C ALA A 197 23.96 -11.94 -17.75
N ALA A 198 23.68 -10.93 -16.92
CA ALA A 198 24.68 -10.29 -16.07
C ALA A 198 25.24 -11.24 -14.99
N ILE A 199 24.39 -12.08 -14.38
CA ILE A 199 24.81 -13.08 -13.40
C ILE A 199 25.67 -14.16 -14.09
N GLU A 200 25.23 -14.69 -15.23
CA GLU A 200 25.94 -15.77 -15.91
C GLU A 200 27.29 -15.31 -16.51
N ALA A 201 27.42 -14.03 -16.87
CA ALA A 201 28.68 -13.44 -17.29
C ALA A 201 29.77 -13.46 -16.18
N GLU A 202 29.37 -13.59 -14.91
CA GLU A 202 30.29 -13.69 -13.76
C GLU A 202 30.77 -15.12 -13.47
N GLY A 203 30.58 -16.06 -14.43
CA GLY A 203 31.01 -17.46 -14.28
C GLY A 203 30.09 -18.28 -13.37
N LEU A 204 28.83 -17.86 -13.24
CA LEU A 204 27.78 -18.51 -12.47
C LEU A 204 26.78 -19.15 -13.44
N ARG A 205 26.09 -20.22 -13.03
CA ARG A 205 25.04 -20.85 -13.83
C ARG A 205 23.74 -20.82 -13.06
N ILE A 206 22.72 -20.16 -13.60
CA ILE A 206 21.39 -20.16 -12.99
C ILE A 206 20.70 -21.48 -13.32
N VAL A 207 20.56 -22.34 -12.30
CA VAL A 207 20.00 -23.70 -12.44
C VAL A 207 18.54 -23.81 -11.99
N GLY A 208 17.92 -22.70 -11.61
CA GLY A 208 16.51 -22.61 -11.28
C GLY A 208 16.13 -21.26 -10.67
N GLU A 209 14.83 -21.04 -10.53
CA GLU A 209 14.28 -19.81 -9.99
C GLU A 209 13.06 -20.03 -9.10
N VAL A 210 12.87 -19.15 -8.09
CA VAL A 210 11.71 -19.12 -7.19
C VAL A 210 11.10 -17.72 -7.21
N GLN A 211 10.24 -17.50 -8.21
CA GLN A 211 9.54 -16.24 -8.51
C GLN A 211 8.50 -16.47 -9.63
N ASP A 212 7.58 -15.53 -9.82
CA ASP A 212 6.38 -15.70 -10.67
C ASP A 212 6.65 -15.83 -12.17
N TRP A 213 7.71 -15.19 -12.67
CA TRP A 213 8.16 -15.26 -14.06
C TRP A 213 9.18 -16.39 -14.26
N GLY A 214 8.80 -17.61 -13.90
CA GLY A 214 9.70 -18.77 -13.84
C GLY A 214 9.03 -20.11 -14.16
N ILE A 215 9.75 -21.22 -13.94
CA ILE A 215 9.26 -22.58 -14.16
C ILE A 215 8.02 -22.95 -13.32
N ALA A 216 7.78 -22.24 -12.21
CA ALA A 216 6.62 -22.43 -11.33
C ALA A 216 5.29 -22.40 -12.11
N ARG A 217 5.17 -21.58 -13.16
CA ARG A 217 3.99 -21.51 -14.03
C ARG A 217 3.70 -22.83 -14.76
N ALA A 218 4.75 -23.55 -15.16
CA ALA A 218 4.65 -24.86 -15.81
C ALA A 218 4.65 -26.03 -14.82
N ALA A 219 4.91 -25.79 -13.53
CA ALA A 219 4.85 -26.82 -12.50
C ALA A 219 3.41 -27.19 -12.15
N LEU A 220 2.48 -26.25 -12.29
CA LEU A 220 1.06 -26.44 -11.96
C LEU A 220 0.29 -27.10 -13.12
N ALA A 221 -0.67 -27.95 -12.77
CA ALA A 221 -1.63 -28.49 -13.74
C ALA A 221 -2.63 -27.40 -14.14
N THR A 222 -2.94 -27.34 -15.43
CA THR A 222 -3.87 -26.32 -15.95
C THR A 222 -5.31 -26.63 -15.52
N PRO A 223 -6.03 -25.69 -14.89
CA PRO A 223 -7.41 -25.93 -14.49
C PRO A 223 -8.31 -26.20 -15.70
N ARG A 224 -9.17 -27.22 -15.57
CA ARG A 224 -10.02 -27.73 -16.67
C ARG A 224 -11.46 -27.22 -16.64
N SER A 225 -11.83 -26.42 -15.64
CA SER A 225 -13.16 -25.87 -15.49
C SER A 225 -13.11 -24.54 -14.77
N MET A 226 -14.18 -23.76 -14.89
CA MET A 226 -14.30 -22.46 -14.24
C MET A 226 -14.28 -22.56 -12.72
N THR A 227 -14.90 -23.61 -12.15
CA THR A 227 -14.82 -23.90 -10.71
C THR A 227 -13.38 -24.23 -10.26
N ALA A 228 -12.60 -24.89 -11.09
CA ALA A 228 -11.19 -25.16 -10.78
C ALA A 228 -10.34 -23.89 -10.82
N TRP A 229 -10.60 -23.00 -11.78
CA TRP A 229 -9.98 -21.67 -11.85
C TRP A 229 -10.32 -20.78 -10.65
N ALA A 230 -11.48 -20.96 -10.03
CA ALA A 230 -11.88 -20.18 -8.86
C ALA A 230 -11.12 -20.53 -7.57
N ASN A 231 -10.26 -21.56 -7.59
CA ASN A 231 -9.50 -22.00 -6.43
C ASN A 231 -8.46 -20.95 -5.98
N PRO A 232 -8.60 -20.32 -4.80
CA PRO A 232 -7.66 -19.29 -4.34
C PRO A 232 -6.22 -19.81 -4.19
N ALA A 233 -6.08 -21.09 -3.84
CA ALA A 233 -4.78 -21.76 -3.68
C ALA A 233 -4.11 -22.14 -5.02
N HIS A 234 -4.76 -21.92 -6.16
CA HIS A 234 -4.17 -22.17 -7.47
C HIS A 234 -3.37 -20.94 -7.93
N ALA A 235 -2.11 -21.16 -8.32
CA ALA A 235 -1.24 -20.11 -8.89
C ALA A 235 -1.19 -18.83 -8.05
N VAL A 236 -0.96 -18.97 -6.75
CA VAL A 236 -0.79 -17.84 -5.82
C VAL A 236 0.43 -17.00 -6.25
N PRO A 237 0.27 -15.70 -6.54
CA PRO A 237 1.39 -14.83 -6.87
C PRO A 237 2.39 -14.74 -5.72
N ALA A 238 3.67 -14.58 -6.01
CA ALA A 238 4.73 -14.49 -4.99
C ALA A 238 4.50 -13.35 -4.00
N ALA A 239 3.89 -12.24 -4.45
CA ALA A 239 3.50 -11.11 -3.60
C ALA A 239 2.44 -11.48 -2.54
N ALA A 240 1.58 -12.46 -2.82
CA ALA A 240 0.54 -12.95 -1.92
C ALA A 240 0.90 -14.27 -1.22
N ALA A 241 1.96 -14.95 -1.68
CA ALA A 241 2.38 -16.25 -1.17
C ALA A 241 2.99 -16.15 0.23
N GLU A 242 2.81 -17.20 1.02
CA GLU A 242 3.48 -17.32 2.30
C GLU A 242 4.98 -17.49 2.09
N GLY A 243 5.79 -16.61 2.70
CA GLY A 243 7.25 -16.66 2.54
C GLY A 243 7.88 -18.01 2.97
N ALA A 244 7.24 -18.77 3.86
CA ALA A 244 7.67 -20.12 4.23
C ALA A 244 7.51 -21.13 3.09
N VAL A 245 6.47 -21.00 2.27
CA VAL A 245 6.24 -21.86 1.10
C VAL A 245 7.33 -21.59 0.05
N LEU A 246 7.56 -20.32 -0.29
CA LEU A 246 8.62 -19.94 -1.23
C LEU A 246 10.02 -20.36 -0.72
N ALA A 247 10.27 -20.25 0.58
CA ALA A 247 11.52 -20.70 1.17
C ALA A 247 11.73 -22.23 1.06
N GLU A 248 10.66 -23.01 1.20
CA GLU A 248 10.69 -24.46 1.05
C GLU A 248 10.86 -24.90 -0.41
N GLU A 249 10.25 -24.17 -1.35
CA GLU A 249 10.50 -24.33 -2.79
C GLU A 249 11.96 -24.06 -3.12
N ALA A 250 12.54 -22.97 -2.59
CA ALA A 250 13.95 -22.66 -2.77
C ALA A 250 14.86 -23.74 -2.17
N ARG A 251 14.55 -24.23 -0.97
CA ARG A 251 15.28 -25.34 -0.33
C ARG A 251 15.24 -26.61 -1.19
N SER A 252 14.08 -26.93 -1.74
CA SER A 252 13.87 -28.09 -2.61
C SER A 252 14.65 -27.94 -3.92
N ALA A 253 14.62 -26.76 -4.55
CA ALA A 253 15.37 -26.47 -5.77
C ALA A 253 16.89 -26.54 -5.53
N VAL A 254 17.37 -25.96 -4.44
CA VAL A 254 18.77 -26.03 -4.02
C VAL A 254 19.24 -27.48 -3.87
N GLN A 255 18.46 -28.33 -3.19
CA GLN A 255 18.80 -29.74 -3.01
C GLN A 255 18.76 -30.52 -4.32
N ALA A 256 17.74 -30.31 -5.16
CA ALA A 256 17.57 -31.04 -6.41
C ALA A 256 18.61 -30.66 -7.48
N ARG A 257 19.14 -29.43 -7.42
CA ARG A 257 20.06 -28.87 -8.42
C ARG A 257 21.49 -28.69 -7.91
N GLU A 258 21.77 -29.17 -6.69
CA GLU A 258 23.08 -29.05 -6.02
C GLU A 258 23.61 -27.60 -6.04
N ALA A 259 22.72 -26.62 -5.88
CA ALA A 259 23.08 -25.22 -5.98
C ALA A 259 23.92 -24.78 -4.77
N GLU A 260 25.01 -24.06 -5.03
CA GLU A 260 25.92 -23.60 -3.98
C GLU A 260 25.48 -22.26 -3.36
N ARG A 261 24.67 -21.48 -4.09
CA ARG A 261 24.24 -20.14 -3.69
C ARG A 261 22.80 -19.86 -4.08
N VAL A 262 22.14 -19.02 -3.29
CA VAL A 262 20.87 -18.40 -3.64
C VAL A 262 21.05 -16.89 -3.71
N PHE A 263 20.68 -16.30 -4.84
CA PHE A 263 20.59 -14.85 -5.00
C PHE A 263 19.15 -14.43 -4.83
N HIS A 264 18.86 -13.75 -3.73
CA HIS A 264 17.57 -13.11 -3.51
C HIS A 264 17.65 -11.69 -4.07
N LEU A 265 17.02 -11.46 -5.21
CA LEU A 265 17.07 -10.18 -5.92
C LEU A 265 15.78 -9.40 -5.68
N THR A 266 15.91 -8.16 -5.22
CA THR A 266 14.82 -7.18 -5.19
C THR A 266 15.01 -6.19 -6.34
N LEU A 267 14.01 -6.06 -7.20
CA LEU A 267 14.00 -5.12 -8.32
C LEU A 267 13.23 -3.85 -7.98
N ASP A 268 13.82 -2.70 -8.29
CA ASP A 268 13.27 -1.36 -8.06
C ASP A 268 12.56 -1.24 -6.69
N GLY A 269 11.27 -0.87 -6.69
CA GLY A 269 10.44 -0.63 -5.51
C GLY A 269 9.59 -1.82 -5.07
N ASP A 270 9.94 -3.06 -5.42
CA ASP A 270 9.24 -4.25 -4.91
C ASP A 270 9.34 -4.32 -3.38
N GLU A 271 8.20 -4.20 -2.72
CA GLU A 271 8.11 -4.21 -1.26
C GLU A 271 7.83 -5.60 -0.68
N ALA A 272 7.39 -6.58 -1.47
CA ALA A 272 7.03 -7.91 -1.01
C ALA A 272 8.21 -8.87 -0.96
N ALA A 273 9.01 -8.91 -2.03
CA ALA A 273 10.15 -9.82 -2.14
C ALA A 273 11.10 -9.73 -0.92
N PRO A 274 11.45 -8.56 -0.37
CA PRO A 274 12.34 -8.47 0.79
C PRO A 274 11.83 -9.21 2.04
N TRP A 275 10.53 -9.41 2.20
CA TRP A 275 9.95 -10.13 3.34
C TRP A 275 10.11 -11.65 3.25
N THR A 276 10.46 -12.20 2.08
CA THR A 276 10.72 -13.64 1.90
C THR A 276 12.15 -14.04 2.27
N LEU A 277 13.04 -13.06 2.46
CA LEU A 277 14.45 -13.28 2.78
C LEU A 277 14.67 -13.95 4.14
N ALA A 278 13.97 -13.52 5.19
CA ALA A 278 14.11 -14.11 6.51
C ALA A 278 13.62 -15.58 6.57
N PRO A 279 12.43 -15.94 6.02
CA PRO A 279 12.06 -17.33 5.81
C PRO A 279 13.09 -18.15 5.05
N LEU A 280 13.65 -17.60 3.95
CA LEU A 280 14.66 -18.27 3.13
C LEU A 280 15.93 -18.59 3.93
N HIS A 281 16.46 -17.63 4.70
CA HIS A 281 17.60 -17.86 5.57
C HIS A 281 17.35 -18.97 6.59
N ARG A 282 16.13 -19.03 7.16
CA ARG A 282 15.76 -20.09 8.11
C ARG A 282 15.67 -21.46 7.43
N ALA A 283 15.08 -21.55 6.24
CA ALA A 283 14.93 -22.81 5.52
C ALA A 283 16.28 -23.40 5.04
N LEU A 284 17.27 -22.54 4.80
CA LEU A 284 18.61 -22.93 4.36
C LEU A 284 19.64 -22.98 5.51
N ASP A 285 19.26 -22.69 6.74
CA ASP A 285 20.17 -22.74 7.88
C ASP A 285 20.76 -24.15 8.04
N GLY A 286 22.06 -24.22 8.28
CA GLY A 286 22.81 -25.48 8.37
C GLY A 286 23.04 -26.25 7.05
N THR A 287 22.54 -25.79 5.90
CA THR A 287 22.76 -26.45 4.60
C THR A 287 24.15 -26.15 4.00
N GLY A 288 24.82 -25.10 4.46
CA GLY A 288 26.08 -24.60 3.89
C GLY A 288 25.91 -23.70 2.66
N VAL A 289 24.68 -23.52 2.16
CA VAL A 289 24.37 -22.71 0.99
C VAL A 289 24.39 -21.23 1.34
N LYS A 290 25.08 -20.42 0.51
CA LYS A 290 25.21 -18.98 0.75
C LYS A 290 24.02 -18.23 0.14
N VAL A 291 23.26 -17.54 0.97
CA VAL A 291 22.20 -16.60 0.53
C VAL A 291 22.79 -15.19 0.42
N LEU A 292 22.61 -14.53 -0.72
CA LEU A 292 22.96 -13.11 -0.90
C LEU A 292 21.70 -12.31 -1.23
N ALA A 293 21.41 -11.31 -0.42
CA ALA A 293 20.37 -10.32 -0.70
C ALA A 293 20.94 -9.21 -1.59
N LEU A 294 20.36 -9.03 -2.76
CA LEU A 294 20.83 -8.13 -3.81
C LEU A 294 19.70 -7.17 -4.19
N LYS A 295 20.06 -5.94 -4.57
CA LYS A 295 19.13 -4.94 -5.12
C LYS A 295 19.63 -4.47 -6.47
N SER A 296 18.73 -4.32 -7.43
CA SER A 296 19.06 -3.84 -8.77
C SER A 296 17.91 -3.01 -9.33
N GLY A 297 18.22 -2.10 -10.26
CA GLY A 297 17.16 -1.48 -11.05
C GLY A 297 16.61 -2.48 -12.08
N LEU A 298 15.37 -2.29 -12.56
CA LEU A 298 14.77 -3.14 -13.60
C LEU A 298 15.60 -3.15 -14.91
N ASP A 299 16.22 -2.03 -15.26
CA ASP A 299 17.05 -1.88 -16.47
C ASP A 299 18.51 -1.57 -16.18
N ASP A 300 18.94 -1.72 -14.93
CA ASP A 300 20.29 -1.37 -14.48
C ASP A 300 20.88 -2.47 -13.63
N THR A 301 21.89 -3.16 -14.19
CA THR A 301 22.69 -4.20 -13.54
C THR A 301 24.06 -3.69 -13.08
N GLY A 302 24.35 -2.38 -13.22
CA GLY A 302 25.66 -1.80 -12.94
C GLY A 302 26.11 -1.95 -11.47
N LYS A 303 25.16 -1.94 -10.53
CA LYS A 303 25.42 -2.21 -9.10
C LYS A 303 25.36 -3.70 -8.75
N LEU A 304 24.67 -4.52 -9.55
CA LEU A 304 24.52 -5.95 -9.31
C LEU A 304 25.87 -6.68 -9.44
N VAL A 305 26.61 -6.40 -10.52
CA VAL A 305 27.87 -7.11 -10.82
C VAL A 305 28.93 -6.95 -9.71
N PRO A 306 29.26 -5.74 -9.22
CA PRO A 306 30.16 -5.59 -8.07
C PRO A 306 29.66 -6.32 -6.82
N ALA A 307 28.35 -6.26 -6.56
CA ALA A 307 27.75 -6.93 -5.40
C ALA A 307 27.88 -8.47 -5.48
N LEU A 308 27.76 -9.07 -6.67
CA LEU A 308 27.97 -10.51 -6.88
C LEU A 308 29.42 -10.94 -6.56
N ARG A 309 30.40 -10.08 -6.87
CA ARG A 309 31.83 -10.32 -6.56
C ARG A 309 32.17 -10.12 -5.08
N GLY A 310 31.25 -9.57 -4.29
CA GLY A 310 31.54 -9.11 -2.93
C GLY A 310 32.43 -7.88 -2.90
N GLU A 311 32.54 -7.16 -4.02
CA GLU A 311 33.11 -5.83 -4.09
C GLU A 311 32.05 -4.90 -3.51
N GLU A 312 32.11 -4.63 -2.21
CA GLU A 312 31.26 -3.61 -1.62
C GLU A 312 31.43 -2.32 -2.43
N ALA A 313 30.35 -1.88 -3.09
CA ALA A 313 30.20 -0.46 -3.33
C ALA A 313 30.37 0.16 -1.93
N SER A 314 31.45 0.93 -1.73
CA SER A 314 31.58 1.75 -0.54
C SER A 314 30.20 2.34 -0.29
N PRO A 315 29.59 2.14 0.89
CA PRO A 315 28.29 2.74 1.13
C PRO A 315 28.42 4.19 0.69
N PRO A 316 27.46 4.76 -0.10
CA PRO A 316 27.49 6.19 -0.34
C PRO A 316 27.70 6.76 1.05
N ARG A 317 28.82 7.49 1.23
CA ARG A 317 29.28 7.95 2.55
C ARG A 317 28.00 8.29 3.29
N SER A 318 27.69 7.53 4.35
CA SER A 318 26.73 8.04 5.33
C SER A 318 27.18 9.48 5.48
N ALA A 319 26.31 10.43 5.12
CA ALA A 319 26.53 11.81 5.50
C ALA A 319 26.97 11.71 6.95
N VAL A 320 28.23 12.11 7.15
CA VAL A 320 29.13 11.63 8.19
C VAL A 320 28.36 11.21 9.43
N ALA A 321 28.56 9.98 9.92
CA ALA A 321 28.27 9.67 11.31
C ALA A 321 29.02 10.72 12.13
N ASN A 322 28.32 11.81 12.45
CA ASN A 322 28.88 12.88 13.23
C ASN A 322 29.40 12.19 14.50
N PRO A 323 30.64 12.49 14.94
CA PRO A 323 31.09 11.99 16.23
C PRO A 323 30.00 12.31 17.25
N PRO A 324 29.81 11.48 18.32
CA PRO A 324 28.79 11.77 19.33
C PRO A 324 29.00 13.22 19.72
N SER A 325 28.08 14.09 19.30
CA SER A 325 28.33 15.51 19.43
C SER A 325 28.31 15.75 20.92
N ALA A 326 29.50 15.97 21.48
CA ALA A 326 29.67 16.37 22.85
C ALA A 326 28.71 17.54 23.07
N ALA A 327 27.64 17.29 23.84
CA ALA A 327 26.64 18.27 24.23
C ALA A 327 26.44 19.39 23.19
N SER A 328 26.07 19.07 21.94
CA SER A 328 25.73 20.12 21.00
C SER A 328 24.40 20.71 21.47
N GLY A 329 24.46 21.97 21.89
CA GLY A 329 23.38 22.66 22.58
C GLY A 329 22.01 22.42 21.97
N GLN A 330 21.02 22.37 22.86
CA GLN A 330 19.60 22.51 22.57
C GLN A 330 19.39 23.69 21.61
N SER A 331 19.46 23.48 20.29
CA SER A 331 18.92 24.47 19.36
C SER A 331 17.41 24.41 19.57
N ASN A 332 16.83 25.48 20.10
CA ASN A 332 15.39 25.70 20.25
C ASN A 332 14.65 25.20 19.00
N ARG A 333 14.18 23.94 19.00
CA ARG A 333 13.12 23.53 18.09
C ARG A 333 11.92 24.33 18.56
N GLN A 334 11.55 25.34 17.78
CA GLN A 334 10.40 26.17 18.08
C GLN A 334 9.20 25.24 18.20
N ARG A 335 8.66 25.09 19.41
CA ARG A 335 7.50 24.24 19.64
C ARG A 335 6.32 24.84 18.89
N SER A 336 5.47 23.99 18.33
CA SER A 336 4.24 24.45 17.70
C SER A 336 3.35 25.16 18.72
N ARG A 337 2.71 26.25 18.29
CA ARG A 337 1.79 27.04 19.11
C ARG A 337 0.38 26.49 18.88
N LYS A 338 -0.14 25.74 19.86
CA LYS A 338 -1.53 25.25 19.86
C LYS A 338 -2.45 26.30 20.45
N VAL A 339 -3.58 26.55 19.80
CA VAL A 339 -4.62 27.47 20.27
C VAL A 339 -5.81 26.75 20.90
N LEU A 340 -5.88 25.42 20.76
CA LEU A 340 -6.95 24.57 21.30
C LEU A 340 -6.51 23.74 22.50
N GLN A 341 -7.41 23.57 23.49
CA GLN A 341 -7.22 22.66 24.62
C GLN A 341 -7.43 21.20 24.22
N ALA A 342 -8.40 20.92 23.35
CA ALA A 342 -8.64 19.59 22.78
C ALA A 342 -7.37 18.96 22.16
N SER A 343 -6.49 19.79 21.59
CA SER A 343 -5.20 19.37 21.03
C SER A 343 -4.10 19.18 22.07
N ALA A 344 -4.19 19.87 23.21
CA ALA A 344 -3.17 19.89 24.24
C ALA A 344 -3.28 18.70 25.21
N SER A 345 -4.51 18.26 25.53
CA SER A 345 -4.79 17.21 26.50
C SER A 345 -4.61 15.78 25.99
N SER A 346 -4.56 15.57 24.67
CA SER A 346 -4.55 14.22 24.07
C SER A 346 -3.30 13.39 24.41
N GLY A 347 -2.20 14.04 24.80
CA GLY A 347 -0.97 13.36 25.19
C GLY A 347 -1.06 12.65 26.54
N ASP A 348 -1.84 13.20 27.47
CA ASP A 348 -2.01 12.64 28.82
C ASP A 348 -2.92 11.41 28.76
N TYR A 349 -4.06 11.54 28.07
CA TYR A 349 -4.97 10.44 27.79
C TYR A 349 -4.27 9.23 27.15
N GLN A 350 -3.44 9.43 26.12
CA GLN A 350 -2.74 8.32 25.46
C GLN A 350 -1.83 7.53 26.41
N ARG A 351 -1.17 8.23 27.35
CA ARG A 351 -0.29 7.57 28.33
C ARG A 351 -1.10 6.78 29.34
N GLU A 352 -2.17 7.37 29.87
CA GLU A 352 -3.08 6.71 30.81
C GLU A 352 -3.80 5.52 30.16
N TRP A 353 -4.31 5.69 28.94
CA TRP A 353 -4.94 4.63 28.18
C TRP A 353 -3.96 3.47 27.92
N PHE A 354 -2.74 3.76 27.44
CA PHE A 354 -1.77 2.71 27.14
C PHE A 354 -1.33 1.97 28.41
N ALA A 355 -1.14 2.68 29.53
CA ALA A 355 -0.90 2.05 30.82
C ALA A 355 -2.04 1.11 31.22
N SER A 356 -3.30 1.53 31.04
CA SER A 356 -4.46 0.66 31.33
C SER A 356 -4.54 -0.56 30.41
N VAL A 357 -4.10 -0.45 29.14
CA VAL A 357 -3.96 -1.61 28.24
C VAL A 357 -2.89 -2.56 28.77
N GLN A 358 -1.72 -2.06 29.17
CA GLN A 358 -0.67 -2.88 29.77
C GLN A 358 -1.14 -3.60 31.04
N GLU A 359 -1.87 -2.91 31.92
CA GLU A 359 -2.44 -3.49 33.14
C GLU A 359 -3.47 -4.59 32.84
N GLN A 360 -4.36 -4.38 31.86
CA GLN A 360 -5.32 -5.40 31.43
C GLN A 360 -4.63 -6.67 30.91
N VAL A 361 -3.60 -6.51 30.08
CA VAL A 361 -2.84 -7.65 29.54
C VAL A 361 -2.06 -8.36 30.64
N GLN A 362 -1.47 -7.63 31.58
CA GLN A 362 -0.81 -8.22 32.76
C GLN A 362 -1.80 -8.99 33.65
N ALA A 363 -3.06 -8.56 33.71
CA ALA A 363 -4.14 -9.25 34.40
C ALA A 363 -4.70 -10.47 33.61
N GLY A 364 -4.19 -10.74 32.41
CA GLY A 364 -4.55 -11.89 31.59
C GLY A 364 -5.62 -11.63 30.52
N ALA A 365 -5.93 -10.35 30.23
CA ALA A 365 -6.80 -10.03 29.09
C ALA A 365 -6.10 -10.40 27.76
N PRO A 366 -6.84 -10.93 26.77
CA PRO A 366 -6.29 -11.14 25.43
C PRO A 366 -5.92 -9.80 24.79
N PHE A 367 -4.88 -9.78 23.96
CA PHE A 367 -4.37 -8.56 23.33
C PHE A 367 -4.24 -8.68 21.81
N ALA A 368 -4.77 -7.68 21.10
CA ALA A 368 -4.59 -7.59 19.65
C ALA A 368 -3.69 -6.41 19.27
N VAL A 369 -2.88 -6.59 18.22
CA VAL A 369 -2.26 -5.46 17.52
C VAL A 369 -2.78 -5.43 16.09
N VAL A 370 -3.27 -4.27 15.67
CA VAL A 370 -4.03 -4.15 14.43
C VAL A 370 -3.47 -3.06 13.55
N ASN A 371 -3.52 -3.27 12.23
CA ASN A 371 -3.18 -2.25 11.27
C ASN A 371 -4.24 -1.13 11.27
N ALA A 372 -3.88 0.07 10.82
CA ALA A 372 -4.80 1.22 10.79
C ALA A 372 -6.06 0.95 9.97
N ASN A 373 -5.92 0.13 8.92
CA ASN A 373 -7.01 -0.30 8.05
C ASN A 373 -7.70 -1.60 8.48
N ALA A 374 -7.39 -2.14 9.65
CA ALA A 374 -8.13 -3.26 10.19
C ALA A 374 -9.44 -2.78 10.87
N PRO A 375 -10.56 -3.50 10.72
CA PRO A 375 -11.83 -3.17 11.37
C PRO A 375 -11.78 -3.35 12.90
N GLN A 376 -11.49 -2.28 13.63
CA GLN A 376 -11.27 -2.28 15.08
C GLN A 376 -12.56 -2.40 15.90
N GLU A 377 -13.68 -2.03 15.29
CA GLU A 377 -15.00 -1.94 15.90
C GLU A 377 -15.47 -3.32 16.43
N VAL A 378 -15.09 -4.41 15.75
CA VAL A 378 -15.41 -5.78 16.21
C VAL A 378 -14.67 -6.13 17.50
N LEU A 379 -13.43 -5.68 17.67
CA LEU A 379 -12.64 -5.93 18.90
C LEU A 379 -13.23 -5.18 20.09
N ARG A 380 -13.78 -3.99 19.88
CA ARG A 380 -14.51 -3.25 20.93
C ARG A 380 -15.78 -3.98 21.37
N ALA A 381 -16.51 -4.55 20.43
CA ALA A 381 -17.71 -5.35 20.71
C ALA A 381 -17.40 -6.69 21.40
N LEU A 382 -16.18 -7.23 21.20
CA LEU A 382 -15.66 -8.38 21.94
C LEU A 382 -15.07 -8.00 23.31
N GLY A 383 -14.82 -6.71 23.56
CA GLY A 383 -14.11 -6.27 24.78
C GLY A 383 -12.64 -6.71 24.81
N VAL A 384 -12.00 -6.82 23.64
CA VAL A 384 -10.56 -7.15 23.51
C VAL A 384 -9.75 -5.85 23.42
N PRO A 385 -8.82 -5.56 24.35
CA PRO A 385 -7.93 -4.41 24.23
C PRO A 385 -7.00 -4.57 23.02
N PHE A 386 -6.74 -3.46 22.33
CA PHE A 386 -5.86 -3.46 21.17
C PHE A 386 -5.04 -2.19 21.03
N VAL A 387 -3.95 -2.28 20.27
CA VAL A 387 -3.15 -1.14 19.82
C VAL A 387 -3.14 -1.08 18.30
N VAL A 388 -3.26 0.12 17.74
CA VAL A 388 -3.06 0.34 16.31
C VAL A 388 -1.56 0.46 16.00
N ASN A 389 -1.06 -0.35 15.07
CA ASN A 389 0.36 -0.42 14.73
C ASN A 389 0.93 0.93 14.28
N GLN A 390 0.20 1.68 13.44
CA GLN A 390 0.61 3.01 12.99
C GLN A 390 0.66 4.03 14.14
N TRP A 391 -0.18 3.88 15.16
CA TRP A 391 -0.06 4.70 16.36
C TRP A 391 1.23 4.33 17.12
N TRP A 392 1.52 3.05 17.30
CA TRP A 392 2.74 2.60 17.96
C TRP A 392 4.00 3.06 17.23
N ALA A 393 4.03 2.94 15.90
CA ALA A 393 5.11 3.43 15.06
C ALA A 393 5.38 4.94 15.26
N SER A 394 4.32 5.74 15.47
CA SER A 394 4.46 7.17 15.80
C SER A 394 5.12 7.40 17.17
N ILE A 395 4.81 6.56 18.17
CA ILE A 395 5.43 6.61 19.50
C ILE A 395 6.91 6.23 19.42
N VAL A 396 7.26 5.19 18.66
CA VAL A 396 8.65 4.77 18.42
C VAL A 396 9.46 5.91 17.80
N ALA A 397 8.91 6.59 16.78
CA ALA A 397 9.55 7.74 16.15
C ALA A 397 9.70 8.91 17.14
N ALA A 398 8.65 9.24 17.89
CA ALA A 398 8.68 10.33 18.89
C ALA A 398 9.70 10.09 20.00
N LYS A 399 9.94 8.82 20.38
CA LYS A 399 10.95 8.39 21.36
C LYS A 399 12.33 8.15 20.75
N GLN A 400 12.52 8.44 19.46
CA GLN A 400 13.77 8.28 18.71
C GLN A 400 14.32 6.84 18.71
N GLN A 401 13.43 5.85 18.75
CA GLN A 401 13.80 4.43 18.81
C GLN A 401 13.92 3.75 17.43
N SER A 402 13.56 4.44 16.35
CA SER A 402 13.54 3.86 14.99
C SER A 402 14.89 3.32 14.52
N GLY A 403 16.01 3.95 14.90
CA GLY A 403 17.35 3.43 14.58
C GLY A 403 17.61 2.07 15.21
N ARG A 404 17.35 1.94 16.50
CA ARG A 404 17.50 0.67 17.25
C ARG A 404 16.57 -0.41 16.70
N TYR A 405 15.33 -0.06 16.37
CA TYR A 405 14.36 -1.02 15.84
C TYR A 405 14.77 -1.54 14.44
N ARG A 406 15.41 -0.71 13.60
CA ARG A 406 16.01 -1.18 12.34
C ARG A 406 17.12 -2.21 12.58
N ASP A 407 17.94 -2.01 13.61
CA ASP A 407 19.00 -2.97 13.93
C ASP A 407 18.44 -4.32 14.42
N LEU A 408 17.35 -4.31 15.18
CA LEU A 408 16.63 -5.53 15.60
C LEU A 408 16.07 -6.31 14.40
N LEU A 409 15.44 -5.61 13.46
CA LEU A 409 14.92 -6.22 12.21
C LEU A 409 16.06 -6.82 11.37
N ARG A 410 17.14 -6.05 11.16
CA ARG A 410 18.31 -6.49 10.38
C ARG A 410 18.96 -7.74 10.98
N ALA A 411 19.06 -7.82 12.31
CA ALA A 411 19.61 -8.97 13.02
C ALA A 411 18.80 -10.27 12.81
N ARG A 412 17.57 -10.17 12.30
CA ARG A 412 16.69 -11.30 11.95
C ARG A 412 16.43 -11.42 10.45
N HIS A 413 17.22 -10.73 9.61
CA HIS A 413 17.09 -10.71 8.15
C HIS A 413 15.77 -10.12 7.63
N TYR A 414 15.02 -9.37 8.46
CA TYR A 414 13.85 -8.63 7.99
C TYR A 414 14.29 -7.33 7.30
N PRO A 415 13.55 -6.86 6.29
CA PRO A 415 13.86 -5.60 5.62
C PRO A 415 13.71 -4.40 6.56
N VAL A 416 14.46 -3.34 6.29
CA VAL A 416 14.48 -2.11 7.10
C VAL A 416 13.96 -0.88 6.34
N ASP A 417 13.71 -1.04 5.05
CA ASP A 417 13.28 0.00 4.11
C ASP A 417 11.92 -0.31 3.46
N ALA A 418 11.62 -1.56 3.14
CA ALA A 418 10.28 -1.97 2.68
C ALA A 418 9.24 -1.84 3.81
N GLU A 419 8.23 -0.98 3.64
CA GLU A 419 7.15 -0.74 4.61
C GLU A 419 7.66 -0.51 6.06
N ALA A 420 8.76 0.25 6.20
CA ALA A 420 9.47 0.44 7.46
C ALA A 420 8.57 0.98 8.59
N TYR A 421 7.53 1.76 8.27
CA TYR A 421 6.58 2.26 9.26
C TYR A 421 5.69 1.14 9.82
N SER A 422 5.21 0.26 8.95
CA SER A 422 4.37 -0.89 9.30
C SER A 422 5.16 -1.99 10.01
N ALA A 423 6.48 -2.05 9.84
CA ALA A 423 7.36 -3.01 10.52
C ALA A 423 7.64 -2.71 12.02
N GLN A 424 7.27 -1.54 12.54
CA GLN A 424 7.69 -1.11 13.88
C GLN A 424 7.09 -1.95 15.03
N GLY A 425 5.89 -2.49 14.85
CA GLY A 425 5.30 -3.42 15.81
C GLY A 425 6.00 -4.78 15.86
N LEU A 426 6.41 -5.31 14.70
CA LEU A 426 7.28 -6.50 14.62
C LEU A 426 8.63 -6.24 15.31
N ALA A 427 9.25 -5.08 15.06
CA ALA A 427 10.51 -4.72 15.72
C ALA A 427 10.36 -4.66 17.26
N ALA A 428 9.22 -4.15 17.74
CA ALA A 428 8.93 -4.15 19.18
C ALA A 428 8.77 -5.57 19.75
N ALA A 429 8.24 -6.53 18.99
CA ALA A 429 8.17 -7.94 19.42
C ALA A 429 9.56 -8.60 19.55
N LEU A 430 10.57 -8.07 18.84
CA LEU A 430 11.97 -8.52 18.93
C LEU A 430 12.74 -7.85 20.07
N ASP A 431 12.18 -6.80 20.67
CA ASP A 431 12.83 -6.01 21.71
C ASP A 431 12.75 -6.71 23.07
N LYS A 432 13.91 -6.92 23.69
CA LYS A 432 14.06 -7.56 25.00
C LYS A 432 14.48 -6.59 26.11
N ASP A 433 14.66 -5.31 25.80
CA ASP A 433 15.10 -4.29 26.75
C ASP A 433 13.94 -3.32 27.09
N ALA A 434 13.16 -3.68 28.10
CA ALA A 434 12.04 -2.87 28.57
C ALA A 434 12.45 -1.48 29.08
N ALA A 435 13.71 -1.27 29.49
CA ALA A 435 14.17 0.03 29.97
C ALA A 435 14.39 1.02 28.82
N GLN A 436 14.72 0.52 27.63
CA GLN A 436 14.89 1.32 26.41
C GLN A 436 13.63 1.34 25.53
N ALA A 437 12.72 0.40 25.73
CA ALA A 437 11.48 0.33 24.97
C ALA A 437 10.57 1.56 25.26
N PRO A 438 9.94 2.15 24.22
CA PRO A 438 8.96 3.22 24.42
C PRO A 438 7.90 2.81 25.44
N TRP A 439 7.73 3.59 26.50
CA TRP A 439 6.73 3.33 27.55
C TRP A 439 6.77 1.91 28.14
N GLY A 440 7.96 1.30 28.24
CA GLY A 440 8.13 -0.04 28.79
C GLY A 440 7.85 -1.18 27.80
N GLY A 441 7.53 -0.86 26.55
CA GLY A 441 7.34 -1.83 25.47
C GLY A 441 5.88 -2.12 25.11
N LEU A 442 5.70 -2.62 23.89
CA LEU A 442 4.41 -3.10 23.40
C LEU A 442 4.13 -4.48 24.02
N PRO A 443 2.95 -4.72 24.61
CA PRO A 443 2.61 -6.07 25.08
C PRO A 443 2.67 -7.08 23.94
N ARG A 444 2.98 -8.33 24.28
CA ARG A 444 3.00 -9.43 23.31
C ARG A 444 1.56 -9.70 22.84
N PRO A 445 1.25 -9.64 21.53
CA PRO A 445 -0.09 -9.92 21.03
C PRO A 445 -0.44 -11.40 21.08
N ASP A 446 -1.72 -11.69 21.30
CA ASP A 446 -2.34 -12.97 21.00
C ASP A 446 -2.81 -13.03 19.55
N PHE A 447 -3.20 -11.88 18.97
CA PHE A 447 -3.65 -11.76 17.59
C PHE A 447 -3.05 -10.55 16.88
N VAL A 448 -2.81 -10.67 15.59
CA VAL A 448 -2.44 -9.56 14.71
C VAL A 448 -3.43 -9.45 13.55
N GLN A 449 -3.92 -8.24 13.24
CA GLN A 449 -4.95 -8.06 12.19
C GLN A 449 -4.57 -7.02 11.14
N ALA A 450 -4.82 -7.30 9.86
CA ALA A 450 -4.66 -6.34 8.78
C ALA A 450 -5.54 -6.67 7.57
N VAL A 451 -5.88 -5.65 6.78
CA VAL A 451 -6.31 -5.85 5.39
C VAL A 451 -5.06 -5.88 4.52
N ALA A 452 -4.97 -6.82 3.57
CA ALA A 452 -3.85 -6.99 2.64
C ALA A 452 -3.76 -5.85 1.59
N SER A 453 -3.63 -4.62 2.06
CA SER A 453 -3.68 -3.38 1.26
C SER A 453 -2.37 -3.02 0.56
N SER A 454 -1.29 -3.73 0.87
CA SER A 454 0.02 -3.63 0.22
C SER A 454 0.56 -5.04 0.04
N ASP A 455 1.45 -5.22 -0.92
CA ASP A 455 2.07 -6.53 -1.20
C ASP A 455 3.01 -6.98 -0.05
N ALA A 456 3.51 -6.04 0.76
CA ALA A 456 4.31 -6.35 1.94
C ALA A 456 3.47 -6.79 3.17
N THR A 457 2.19 -6.40 3.23
CA THR A 457 1.35 -6.64 4.41
C THR A 457 1.29 -8.11 4.82
N PRO A 458 1.04 -9.09 3.92
CA PRO A 458 1.05 -10.50 4.29
C PRO A 458 2.37 -10.95 4.92
N GLY A 459 3.51 -10.53 4.34
CA GLY A 459 4.85 -10.86 4.83
C GLY A 459 5.13 -10.30 6.23
N ILE A 460 4.78 -9.03 6.47
CA ILE A 460 4.93 -8.37 7.78
C ILE A 460 4.15 -9.12 8.85
N PHE A 461 2.88 -9.42 8.59
CA PHE A 461 1.99 -10.02 9.60
C PHE A 461 2.26 -11.51 9.81
N ALA A 462 2.73 -12.24 8.79
CA ALA A 462 3.25 -13.59 8.94
C ALA A 462 4.52 -13.61 9.80
N ALA A 463 5.46 -12.70 9.56
CA ALA A 463 6.66 -12.56 10.38
C ALA A 463 6.32 -12.19 11.83
N TRP A 464 5.37 -11.28 12.02
CA TRP A 464 4.93 -10.87 13.36
C TRP A 464 4.25 -12.01 14.11
N ALA A 465 3.35 -12.74 13.46
CA ALA A 465 2.74 -13.95 14.01
C ALA A 465 3.81 -14.98 14.41
N LEU A 466 4.82 -15.21 13.56
CA LEU A 466 5.91 -16.13 13.86
C LEU A 466 6.72 -15.73 15.09
N GLU A 467 7.18 -14.47 15.16
CA GLU A 467 8.06 -14.01 16.25
C GLU A 467 7.30 -13.86 17.59
N SER A 468 5.99 -13.57 17.54
CA SER A 468 5.16 -13.39 18.73
C SER A 468 4.34 -14.63 19.10
N GLY A 469 4.17 -15.61 18.23
CA GLY A 469 3.22 -16.71 18.41
C GLY A 469 1.74 -16.29 18.32
N ALA A 470 1.45 -15.07 17.85
CA ALA A 470 0.09 -14.57 17.67
C ALA A 470 -0.61 -15.25 16.48
N ALA A 471 -1.94 -15.32 16.52
CA ALA A 471 -2.73 -15.72 15.35
C ALA A 471 -2.85 -14.55 14.34
N PRO A 472 -2.52 -14.74 13.06
CA PRO A 472 -2.71 -13.73 12.03
C PRO A 472 -4.14 -13.78 11.48
N TYR A 473 -4.86 -12.66 11.54
CA TYR A 473 -6.14 -12.47 10.88
C TYR A 473 -6.00 -11.44 9.75
N LEU A 474 -5.73 -11.96 8.56
CA LEU A 474 -5.66 -11.15 7.34
C LEU A 474 -7.01 -11.15 6.61
N TYR A 475 -7.43 -9.98 6.16
CA TYR A 475 -8.60 -9.77 5.29
C TYR A 475 -8.15 -9.55 3.86
N GLU A 476 -8.94 -10.04 2.90
CA GLU A 476 -8.70 -9.81 1.48
C GLU A 476 -8.86 -8.33 1.12
N ARG A 477 -8.05 -7.87 0.15
CA ARG A 477 -8.21 -6.58 -0.48
C ARG A 477 -8.73 -6.79 -1.89
N THR A 478 -9.83 -6.12 -2.22
CA THR A 478 -10.45 -6.19 -3.55
C THR A 478 -10.32 -4.88 -4.30
N VAL A 479 -10.27 -4.97 -5.61
CA VAL A 479 -10.25 -3.83 -6.55
C VAL A 479 -11.55 -3.81 -7.32
N ASP A 480 -12.08 -2.61 -7.60
CA ASP A 480 -13.31 -2.45 -8.37
C ASP A 480 -13.02 -2.62 -9.88
N PRO A 481 -13.49 -3.71 -10.54
CA PRO A 481 -13.20 -3.94 -11.96
C PRO A 481 -14.10 -3.12 -12.89
N ARG A 482 -15.13 -2.44 -12.36
CA ARG A 482 -16.08 -1.69 -13.18
C ARG A 482 -15.37 -0.51 -13.87
N ARG A 483 -15.75 -0.31 -15.14
CA ARG A 483 -15.29 0.84 -15.95
C ARG A 483 -15.79 2.16 -15.37
N ASP A 484 -17.07 2.20 -15.01
CA ASP A 484 -17.71 3.39 -14.47
C ASP A 484 -17.94 3.23 -12.97
N ILE A 485 -17.45 4.20 -12.19
CA ILE A 485 -17.59 4.25 -10.74
C ILE A 485 -18.06 5.65 -10.31
N GLU A 486 -18.78 5.73 -9.20
CA GLU A 486 -19.17 7.00 -8.57
C GLU A 486 -17.91 7.77 -8.15
N THR A 487 -17.70 8.97 -8.67
CA THR A 487 -16.51 9.79 -8.36
C THR A 487 -16.75 10.76 -7.20
N ARG A 488 -18.01 11.07 -6.87
CA ARG A 488 -18.41 11.93 -5.75
C ARG A 488 -18.75 11.08 -4.52
N TRP A 489 -17.83 10.20 -4.17
CA TRP A 489 -18.01 9.22 -3.10
C TRP A 489 -18.33 9.87 -1.74
N TRP A 490 -17.82 11.07 -1.46
CA TRP A 490 -18.04 11.81 -0.21
C TRP A 490 -19.51 12.21 0.01
N GLU A 491 -20.28 12.36 -1.07
CA GLU A 491 -21.73 12.61 -1.03
C GLU A 491 -22.53 11.31 -0.98
N ALA A 492 -22.05 10.28 -1.67
CA ALA A 492 -22.82 9.06 -1.87
C ALA A 492 -22.64 8.03 -0.73
N LEU A 493 -21.42 7.77 -0.29
CA LEU A 493 -21.12 6.71 0.67
C LEU A 493 -21.73 6.88 2.08
N PRO A 494 -21.98 8.10 2.61
CA PRO A 494 -22.66 8.23 3.89
C PRO A 494 -24.03 7.53 3.94
N ASP A 495 -24.80 7.60 2.85
CA ASP A 495 -26.20 7.19 2.81
C ASP A 495 -26.51 6.06 1.80
N ARG A 496 -25.70 5.91 0.74
CA ARG A 496 -25.94 5.00 -0.39
C ARG A 496 -24.77 4.04 -0.64
N TRP A 497 -24.00 3.70 0.40
CA TRP A 497 -22.83 2.82 0.26
C TRP A 497 -23.14 1.44 -0.33
N ASP A 498 -24.32 0.89 -0.04
CA ASP A 498 -24.81 -0.41 -0.54
C ASP A 498 -25.34 -0.36 -1.98
N GLU A 499 -25.53 0.84 -2.53
CA GLU A 499 -25.83 1.08 -3.95
C GLU A 499 -24.55 1.34 -4.76
N VAL A 500 -23.59 2.07 -4.16
CA VAL A 500 -22.37 2.52 -4.82
C VAL A 500 -21.32 1.41 -4.91
N LEU A 501 -21.14 0.65 -3.83
CA LEU A 501 -20.13 -0.40 -3.73
C LEU A 501 -20.70 -1.74 -4.21
N GLU A 502 -19.89 -2.53 -4.91
CA GLU A 502 -20.34 -3.85 -5.38
C GLU A 502 -20.74 -4.77 -4.22
N PRO A 503 -21.90 -5.45 -4.32
CA PRO A 503 -22.40 -6.29 -3.24
C PRO A 503 -21.46 -7.46 -2.92
N GLU A 504 -20.78 -8.04 -3.91
CA GLU A 504 -19.86 -9.16 -3.72
C GLU A 504 -18.63 -8.77 -2.90
N ARG A 505 -18.14 -7.53 -3.06
CA ARG A 505 -17.02 -6.99 -2.28
C ARG A 505 -17.43 -6.75 -0.83
N LEU A 506 -18.64 -6.24 -0.61
CA LEU A 506 -19.22 -6.05 0.72
C LEU A 506 -19.47 -7.39 1.42
N ASP A 507 -20.02 -8.36 0.69
CA ASP A 507 -20.39 -9.66 1.22
C ASP A 507 -19.15 -10.49 1.59
N LEU A 508 -18.08 -10.41 0.80
CA LEU A 508 -16.77 -10.99 1.12
C LEU A 508 -16.26 -10.49 2.48
N LEU A 509 -16.04 -9.18 2.62
CA LEU A 509 -15.43 -8.64 3.83
C LEU A 509 -16.35 -8.81 5.06
N ALA A 510 -17.67 -8.71 4.89
CA ALA A 510 -18.61 -9.01 5.97
C ALA A 510 -18.55 -10.50 6.39
N ALA A 511 -18.34 -11.43 5.46
CA ALA A 511 -18.18 -12.86 5.79
C ALA A 511 -16.85 -13.12 6.51
N GLU A 512 -15.74 -12.53 6.04
CA GLU A 512 -14.44 -12.64 6.72
C GLU A 512 -14.48 -12.04 8.13
N LEU A 513 -15.21 -10.92 8.33
CA LEU A 513 -15.42 -10.35 9.65
C LEU A 513 -16.15 -11.32 10.59
N ARG A 514 -17.20 -12.01 10.11
CA ARG A 514 -17.90 -13.03 10.92
C ARG A 514 -17.00 -14.21 11.27
N GLU A 515 -16.14 -14.62 10.34
CA GLU A 515 -15.17 -15.70 10.57
C GLU A 515 -14.15 -15.30 11.65
N VAL A 516 -13.55 -14.11 11.54
CA VAL A 516 -12.59 -13.60 12.54
C VAL A 516 -13.27 -13.42 13.90
N ILE A 517 -14.49 -12.89 13.95
CA ILE A 517 -15.27 -12.81 15.20
C ILE A 517 -15.38 -14.19 15.85
N ALA A 518 -15.84 -15.21 15.11
CA ALA A 518 -16.00 -16.56 15.64
C ALA A 518 -14.66 -17.16 16.11
N GLN A 519 -13.56 -16.90 15.40
CA GLN A 519 -12.23 -17.37 15.80
C GLN A 519 -11.75 -16.69 17.09
N VAL A 520 -11.93 -15.37 17.23
CA VAL A 520 -11.58 -14.64 18.46
C VAL A 520 -12.45 -15.10 19.63
N GLU A 521 -13.76 -15.29 19.44
CA GLU A 521 -14.65 -15.84 20.48
C GLU A 521 -14.17 -17.21 20.96
N ALA A 522 -13.78 -18.10 20.03
CA ALA A 522 -13.30 -19.44 20.35
C ALA A 522 -11.95 -19.43 21.08
N GLN A 523 -11.04 -18.53 20.72
CA GLN A 523 -9.70 -18.46 21.31
C GLN A 523 -9.66 -17.74 22.66
N THR A 524 -10.54 -16.76 22.87
CA THR A 524 -10.51 -15.89 24.07
C THR A 524 -11.64 -16.15 25.06
N GLY A 525 -12.75 -16.75 24.61
CA GLY A 525 -13.99 -16.85 25.41
C GLY A 525 -14.79 -15.54 25.52
N HIS A 526 -14.29 -14.43 24.97
CA HIS A 526 -15.03 -13.17 24.89
C HIS A 526 -16.11 -13.28 23.83
N ARG A 527 -17.37 -13.02 24.18
CA ARG A 527 -18.49 -13.10 23.23
C ARG A 527 -18.72 -11.78 22.52
N PHE A 528 -19.08 -11.84 21.25
CA PHE A 528 -19.44 -10.69 20.45
C PHE A 528 -20.79 -10.13 20.91
N ASP A 529 -20.78 -8.93 21.48
CA ASP A 529 -22.00 -8.22 21.86
C ASP A 529 -22.50 -7.36 20.69
N ARG A 530 -23.64 -7.78 20.12
CA ARG A 530 -24.25 -7.11 18.97
C ARG A 530 -24.80 -5.72 19.31
N ASP A 531 -25.35 -5.53 20.50
CA ASP A 531 -25.90 -4.23 20.90
C ASP A 531 -24.77 -3.25 21.15
N ARG A 532 -23.70 -3.72 21.81
CA ARG A 532 -22.46 -2.97 21.94
C ARG A 532 -21.84 -2.63 20.59
N PHE A 533 -21.87 -3.54 19.63
CA PHE A 533 -21.36 -3.28 18.29
C PHE A 533 -22.13 -2.15 17.58
N VAL A 534 -23.46 -2.15 17.69
CA VAL A 534 -24.30 -1.05 17.16
C VAL A 534 -23.94 0.28 17.83
N GLU A 535 -23.78 0.29 19.15
CA GLU A 535 -23.34 1.47 19.90
C GLU A 535 -21.97 1.97 19.41
N VAL A 536 -20.98 1.08 19.27
CA VAL A 536 -19.65 1.39 18.75
C VAL A 536 -19.74 2.02 17.36
N MET A 537 -20.56 1.46 16.46
CA MET A 537 -20.75 1.98 15.11
C MET A 537 -21.41 3.36 15.09
N ASN A 538 -22.39 3.60 15.96
CA ASN A 538 -23.03 4.91 16.14
C ASN A 538 -22.05 5.94 16.72
N LEU A 539 -21.25 5.57 17.72
CA LEU A 539 -20.20 6.43 18.28
C LEU A 539 -19.17 6.85 17.23
N VAL A 540 -18.78 5.94 16.32
CA VAL A 540 -17.94 6.32 15.17
C VAL A 540 -18.70 7.35 14.32
N ASN A 541 -19.91 7.05 13.84
CA ASN A 541 -20.65 7.99 12.99
C ASN A 541 -20.82 9.38 13.65
N GLU A 542 -21.15 9.44 14.94
CA GLU A 542 -21.23 10.70 15.69
C GLU A 542 -19.89 11.45 15.76
N GLN A 543 -18.80 10.75 16.05
CA GLN A 543 -17.45 11.33 16.05
C GLN A 543 -17.12 11.98 14.70
N GLU A 544 -17.32 11.25 13.62
CA GLU A 544 -17.02 11.72 12.26
C GLU A 544 -17.95 12.86 11.83
N GLU A 545 -19.20 12.89 12.30
CA GLU A 545 -20.12 14.01 12.07
C GLU A 545 -19.62 15.30 12.71
N TYR A 546 -19.01 15.24 13.90
CA TYR A 546 -18.37 16.40 14.51
C TYR A 546 -17.14 16.86 13.72
N TYR A 547 -16.37 15.93 13.15
CA TYR A 547 -15.28 16.29 12.23
C TYR A 547 -15.79 16.95 10.96
N ARG A 548 -16.88 16.44 10.36
CA ARG A 548 -17.53 17.09 9.21
C ARG A 548 -17.97 18.50 9.56
N LYS A 549 -18.68 18.69 10.67
CA LYS A 549 -19.10 20.03 11.15
C LYS A 549 -17.89 20.96 11.37
N THR A 550 -16.80 20.44 11.91
CA THR A 550 -15.55 21.20 12.15
C THR A 550 -14.87 21.59 10.84
N ARG A 551 -14.68 20.63 9.93
CA ARG A 551 -14.11 20.82 8.59
C ARG A 551 -14.89 21.87 7.81
N ASP A 552 -16.21 21.72 7.73
CA ASP A 552 -17.10 22.65 7.03
C ASP A 552 -17.07 24.05 7.65
N LEU A 553 -16.85 24.15 8.97
CA LEU A 553 -16.74 25.44 9.66
C LEU A 553 -15.41 26.13 9.34
N ILE A 554 -14.30 25.39 9.37
CA ILE A 554 -12.99 25.90 8.94
C ILE A 554 -13.07 26.38 7.49
N ALA A 555 -13.70 25.60 6.61
CA ALA A 555 -13.84 25.90 5.19
C ALA A 555 -14.55 27.25 4.93
N ARG A 556 -15.66 27.52 5.63
CA ARG A 556 -16.50 28.70 5.40
C ARG A 556 -16.09 29.95 6.18
N THR A 557 -15.19 29.85 7.16
CA THR A 557 -14.82 30.96 8.04
C THR A 557 -13.49 31.60 7.63
N VAL A 558 -13.52 32.93 7.44
CA VAL A 558 -12.35 33.76 7.14
C VAL A 558 -12.31 34.94 8.14
N PRO A 559 -11.22 35.13 8.91
CA PRO A 559 -10.02 34.28 8.97
C PRO A 559 -10.32 32.88 9.52
N ALA A 560 -9.57 31.86 9.11
CA ALA A 560 -9.72 30.48 9.57
C ALA A 560 -9.56 30.42 11.09
N PRO A 561 -10.50 29.78 11.82
CA PRO A 561 -10.47 29.77 13.27
C PRO A 561 -9.26 29.03 13.84
N ILE A 562 -8.75 28.01 13.12
CA ILE A 562 -7.57 27.21 13.47
C ILE A 562 -6.75 26.86 12.22
N GLY A 563 -5.49 26.49 12.43
CA GLY A 563 -4.62 25.93 11.40
C GLY A 563 -4.35 24.43 11.59
N LEU A 564 -3.50 23.88 10.72
CA LEU A 564 -3.18 22.45 10.66
C LEU A 564 -2.58 21.87 11.95
N VAL A 565 -1.83 22.69 12.69
CA VAL A 565 -1.17 22.30 13.94
C VAL A 565 -2.16 21.87 15.02
N ASP A 566 -3.36 22.45 15.02
CA ASP A 566 -4.42 22.10 15.95
C ASP A 566 -5.25 20.93 15.40
N SER A 567 -5.68 20.98 14.13
CA SER A 567 -6.58 19.97 13.57
C SER A 567 -5.95 18.58 13.48
N MET A 568 -4.69 18.47 13.06
CA MET A 568 -4.02 17.17 12.87
C MET A 568 -4.03 16.28 14.14
N PRO A 569 -3.46 16.71 15.29
CA PRO A 569 -3.48 15.89 16.50
C PRO A 569 -4.90 15.75 17.09
N ALA A 570 -5.75 16.78 17.00
CA ALA A 570 -7.12 16.73 17.50
C ALA A 570 -8.00 15.74 16.75
N THR A 571 -7.68 15.42 15.49
CA THR A 571 -8.36 14.37 14.72
C THR A 571 -7.71 13.01 14.92
N MET A 572 -6.38 12.92 14.74
CA MET A 572 -5.73 11.61 14.65
C MET A 572 -5.69 10.85 15.97
N VAL A 573 -5.52 11.53 17.10
CA VAL A 573 -5.50 10.85 18.39
C VAL A 573 -6.86 10.20 18.67
N PRO A 574 -8.01 10.92 18.61
CA PRO A 574 -9.29 10.25 18.75
C PRO A 574 -9.60 9.22 17.67
N GLN A 575 -9.05 9.34 16.45
CA GLN A 575 -9.25 8.34 15.41
C GLN A 575 -8.73 6.94 15.77
N TRP A 576 -7.61 6.86 16.50
CA TRP A 576 -7.10 5.60 17.06
C TRP A 576 -8.00 5.01 18.14
N HIS A 577 -8.86 5.85 18.73
CA HIS A 577 -9.81 5.48 19.77
C HIS A 577 -11.27 5.50 19.29
N ARG A 578 -11.51 5.55 17.97
CA ARG A 578 -12.87 5.66 17.40
C ARG A 578 -13.79 4.57 17.90
N GLY A 579 -15.07 4.89 18.07
CA GLY A 579 -16.05 3.97 18.65
C GLY A 579 -16.00 3.91 20.19
N THR A 580 -15.47 4.97 20.82
CA THR A 580 -15.53 5.20 22.27
C THR A 580 -16.17 6.54 22.55
N GLU A 581 -16.80 6.67 23.72
CA GLU A 581 -17.37 7.96 24.16
C GLU A 581 -16.29 9.05 24.22
N TRP A 582 -15.10 8.71 24.73
CA TRP A 582 -13.98 9.67 24.78
C TRP A 582 -13.63 10.23 23.40
N ALA A 583 -13.56 9.37 22.37
CA ALA A 583 -13.19 9.82 21.04
C ALA A 583 -14.29 10.71 20.40
N ARG A 584 -15.57 10.35 20.61
CA ARG A 584 -16.73 11.16 20.23
C ARG A 584 -16.73 12.52 20.94
N ASP A 585 -16.49 12.52 22.25
CA ASP A 585 -16.46 13.73 23.08
C ASP A 585 -15.28 14.64 22.71
N ALA A 586 -14.12 14.07 22.40
CA ALA A 586 -12.96 14.83 21.93
C ALA A 586 -13.24 15.52 20.58
N ALA A 587 -13.89 14.83 19.64
CA ALA A 587 -14.32 15.42 18.37
C ALA A 587 -15.38 16.52 18.57
N LYS A 588 -16.32 16.31 19.50
CA LYS A 588 -17.30 17.34 19.91
C LYS A 588 -16.63 18.57 20.52
N ALA A 589 -15.69 18.37 21.44
CA ALA A 589 -14.95 19.47 22.08
C ALA A 589 -14.14 20.27 21.05
N LEU A 590 -13.50 19.59 20.09
CA LEU A 590 -12.85 20.26 18.95
C LEU A 590 -13.84 21.15 18.19
N PHE A 591 -15.02 20.64 17.84
CA PHE A 591 -16.04 21.43 17.16
C PHE A 591 -16.48 22.65 17.99
N GLU A 592 -16.76 22.47 19.29
CA GLU A 592 -17.21 23.53 20.19
C GLU A 592 -16.17 24.64 20.35
N GLU A 593 -14.90 24.29 20.54
CA GLU A 593 -13.81 25.28 20.63
C GLU A 593 -13.63 26.05 19.31
N VAL A 594 -13.69 25.37 18.16
CA VAL A 594 -13.57 25.99 16.83
C VAL A 594 -14.78 26.89 16.54
N ALA A 595 -15.99 26.46 16.89
CA ALA A 595 -17.23 27.24 16.77
C ALA A 595 -17.19 28.50 17.61
N GLU A 596 -16.69 28.41 18.84
CA GLU A 596 -16.55 29.56 19.72
C GLU A 596 -15.53 30.57 19.17
N ARG A 597 -14.39 30.10 18.68
CA ARG A 597 -13.39 30.97 18.03
C ARG A 597 -13.96 31.67 16.79
N ALA A 598 -14.66 30.92 15.93
CA ALA A 598 -15.32 31.49 14.75
C ALA A 598 -16.36 32.56 15.13
N ARG A 599 -17.16 32.32 16.17
CA ARG A 599 -18.17 33.26 16.68
C ARG A 599 -17.54 34.55 17.24
N GLN A 600 -16.38 34.44 17.88
CA GLN A 600 -15.62 35.59 18.41
C GLN A 600 -14.80 36.32 17.33
N GLY A 601 -14.76 35.81 16.09
CA GLY A 601 -13.90 36.34 15.03
C GLY A 601 -12.41 36.10 15.26
N LEU A 602 -12.04 35.09 16.07
CA LEU A 602 -10.66 34.74 16.36
C LEU A 602 -10.09 33.80 15.29
N GLY A 603 -9.19 34.34 14.46
CA GLY A 603 -8.43 33.54 13.50
C GLY A 603 -7.20 32.86 14.10
N ALA A 604 -6.66 31.87 13.37
CA ALA A 604 -5.32 31.32 13.60
C ALA A 604 -4.25 32.42 13.50
N VAL A 605 -4.46 33.38 12.59
CA VAL A 605 -3.72 34.64 12.47
C VAL A 605 -4.69 35.82 12.50
N ALA A 606 -4.19 37.00 12.90
CA ALA A 606 -5.01 38.21 13.00
C ALA A 606 -5.50 38.72 11.63
N GLU A 607 -4.65 38.63 10.60
CA GLU A 607 -4.97 39.02 9.23
C GLU A 607 -4.63 37.86 8.28
N GLU A 608 -5.61 36.99 8.01
CA GLU A 608 -5.44 35.89 7.04
C GLU A 608 -5.40 36.46 5.62
N LYS A 609 -4.29 36.22 4.92
CA LYS A 609 -4.06 36.67 3.54
C LYS A 609 -4.10 35.54 2.52
N VAL A 610 -3.63 34.34 2.89
CA VAL A 610 -3.48 33.19 1.99
C VAL A 610 -3.90 31.92 2.72
N ARG A 611 -4.73 31.09 2.07
CA ARG A 611 -5.13 29.76 2.57
C ARG A 611 -4.38 28.67 1.81
N LEU A 612 -3.69 27.79 2.53
CA LEU A 612 -2.89 26.72 1.96
C LEU A 612 -3.47 25.34 2.29
N MET A 613 -3.27 24.41 1.37
CA MET A 613 -3.59 22.99 1.49
C MET A 613 -2.30 22.19 1.53
N TRP A 614 -2.20 21.22 2.44
CA TRP A 614 -1.12 20.24 2.47
C TRP A 614 -1.56 18.93 1.82
N VAL A 615 -0.86 18.50 0.76
CA VAL A 615 -1.14 17.27 0.02
C VAL A 615 -0.06 16.22 0.31
N GLY A 616 -0.47 15.01 0.68
CA GLY A 616 0.42 13.92 1.10
C GLY A 616 0.44 13.72 2.62
N ARG A 617 1.34 12.85 3.09
CA ARG A 617 1.46 12.55 4.54
C ARG A 617 1.88 13.80 5.33
N GLY A 618 1.41 13.90 6.58
CA GLY A 618 1.75 15.01 7.47
C GLY A 618 3.18 14.95 8.01
N LEU A 619 3.78 16.11 8.28
CA LEU A 619 5.10 16.26 8.91
C LEU A 619 5.01 16.09 10.44
N TRP A 620 4.66 14.88 10.89
CA TRP A 620 4.46 14.56 12.31
C TRP A 620 5.69 14.83 13.20
N SER A 621 6.89 14.73 12.64
CA SER A 621 8.15 15.02 13.32
C SER A 621 8.42 16.51 13.53
N ASN A 622 7.73 17.39 12.79
CA ASN A 622 7.93 18.84 12.80
C ASN A 622 6.65 19.63 12.45
N THR A 623 5.59 19.48 13.25
CA THR A 623 4.32 20.20 13.00
C THR A 623 4.44 21.72 13.08
N ALA A 624 5.44 22.26 13.81
CA ALA A 624 5.71 23.70 13.85
C ALA A 624 6.06 24.29 12.48
N PHE A 625 6.48 23.46 11.52
CA PHE A 625 6.73 23.87 10.14
C PHE A 625 5.53 24.58 9.50
N TYR A 626 4.31 24.09 9.76
CA TYR A 626 3.09 24.66 9.18
C TYR A 626 2.79 26.10 9.61
N GLN A 627 3.42 26.58 10.69
CA GLN A 627 3.17 27.91 11.26
C GLN A 627 4.20 28.96 10.84
N LYS A 628 5.25 28.57 10.09
CA LYS A 628 6.37 29.46 9.76
C LYS A 628 5.96 30.72 8.99
N TRP A 629 4.85 30.65 8.24
CA TRP A 629 4.36 31.74 7.38
C TRP A 629 3.17 32.50 7.96
N GLU A 630 2.71 32.14 9.18
CA GLU A 630 1.59 32.78 9.86
C GLU A 630 1.90 34.27 10.12
N ASP A 631 2.94 34.56 10.89
CA ASP A 631 3.27 35.91 11.33
C ASP A 631 3.85 36.77 10.18
N SER A 632 4.60 36.15 9.27
CA SER A 632 5.33 36.84 8.20
C SER A 632 4.48 37.14 6.97
N HIS A 633 3.58 36.21 6.58
CA HIS A 633 2.82 36.30 5.33
C HIS A 633 1.30 36.30 5.54
N GLY A 634 0.81 36.06 6.76
CA GLY A 634 -0.62 35.81 6.99
C GLY A 634 -1.11 34.55 6.25
N ALA A 635 -0.22 33.59 6.00
CA ALA A 635 -0.53 32.36 5.27
C ALA A 635 -0.81 31.23 6.26
N VAL A 636 -1.96 30.56 6.09
CA VAL A 636 -2.43 29.52 7.01
C VAL A 636 -2.67 28.23 6.25
N PHE A 637 -2.08 27.13 6.70
CA PHE A 637 -2.49 25.79 6.28
C PHE A 637 -3.81 25.43 6.96
N VAL A 638 -4.90 25.46 6.19
CA VAL A 638 -6.27 25.25 6.71
C VAL A 638 -6.79 23.84 6.43
N TRP A 639 -6.08 23.07 5.57
CA TRP A 639 -6.52 21.76 5.13
C TRP A 639 -5.39 20.74 5.09
N SER A 640 -5.68 19.52 5.57
CA SER A 640 -4.92 18.29 5.30
C SER A 640 -5.90 17.13 5.16
N MET A 641 -5.44 16.03 4.55
CA MET A 641 -6.24 14.81 4.38
C MET A 641 -6.78 14.22 5.69
N TYR A 642 -6.18 14.50 6.86
CA TYR A 642 -6.55 13.84 8.11
C TYR A 642 -7.95 14.20 8.59
N LEU A 643 -8.23 15.49 8.79
CA LEU A 643 -9.56 15.96 9.20
C LEU A 643 -10.60 15.74 8.09
N ALA A 644 -10.21 15.96 6.84
CA ALA A 644 -11.10 15.82 5.69
C ALA A 644 -11.52 14.36 5.47
N LEU A 645 -10.59 13.40 5.55
CA LEU A 645 -10.91 11.99 5.41
C LEU A 645 -11.76 11.50 6.59
N ALA A 646 -11.48 11.96 7.81
CA ALA A 646 -12.35 11.67 8.96
C ALA A 646 -13.80 12.16 8.70
N ALA A 647 -13.94 13.39 8.20
CA ALA A 647 -15.23 13.98 7.86
C ALA A 647 -16.03 13.25 6.77
N ASP A 648 -15.37 12.69 5.75
CA ASP A 648 -16.06 12.15 4.57
C ASP A 648 -15.95 10.62 4.42
N GLY A 649 -14.80 10.04 4.76
CA GLY A 649 -14.46 8.64 4.46
C GLY A 649 -15.12 7.61 5.37
N TYR A 650 -15.41 7.95 6.62
CA TYR A 650 -15.77 6.95 7.63
C TYR A 650 -17.27 6.74 7.84
N ILE A 651 -18.10 7.76 7.57
CA ILE A 651 -19.54 7.70 7.88
C ILE A 651 -20.22 6.67 6.98
N ARG A 652 -20.94 5.71 7.59
CA ARG A 652 -21.80 4.75 6.91
C ARG A 652 -23.08 4.60 7.73
N LYS A 653 -24.19 5.17 7.28
CA LYS A 653 -25.47 5.05 7.98
C LYS A 653 -26.08 3.69 7.71
N PHE A 654 -26.51 3.02 8.77
CA PHE A 654 -27.21 1.73 8.74
C PHE A 654 -28.57 1.79 9.44
N GLU A 655 -28.90 2.93 10.05
CA GLU A 655 -30.18 3.30 10.64
C GLU A 655 -30.53 4.70 10.12
N ALA A 656 -31.22 4.79 8.98
CA ALA A 656 -31.72 6.06 8.45
C ALA A 656 -33.25 6.11 8.55
N GLU A 657 -33.78 7.24 9.00
CA GLU A 657 -35.21 7.46 9.18
C GLU A 657 -35.96 7.24 7.86
N GLY A 658 -36.94 6.34 7.86
CA GLY A 658 -37.72 6.00 6.65
C GLY A 658 -37.08 4.95 5.73
N THR A 659 -35.96 4.31 6.12
CA THR A 659 -35.33 3.20 5.37
C THR A 659 -35.37 1.89 6.15
N GLU A 660 -35.28 0.75 5.46
CA GLU A 660 -35.07 -0.55 6.13
C GLU A 660 -33.71 -0.56 6.83
N ARG A 661 -33.67 -1.08 8.07
CA ARG A 661 -32.43 -1.18 8.85
C ARG A 661 -31.43 -2.08 8.12
N ARG A 662 -30.26 -1.53 7.77
CA ARG A 662 -29.18 -2.26 7.09
C ARG A 662 -28.32 -3.02 8.11
N ASP A 663 -27.62 -4.06 7.65
CA ASP A 663 -26.69 -4.83 8.51
C ASP A 663 -25.50 -3.95 8.95
N PRO A 664 -25.32 -3.67 10.26
CA PRO A 664 -24.19 -2.88 10.75
C PRO A 664 -22.83 -3.48 10.41
N LEU A 665 -22.72 -4.82 10.29
CA LEU A 665 -21.46 -5.46 9.92
C LEU A 665 -21.12 -5.23 8.45
N ARG A 666 -22.13 -5.14 7.59
CA ARG A 666 -21.96 -4.78 6.18
C ARG A 666 -21.62 -3.30 6.03
N ALA A 667 -22.18 -2.42 6.88
CA ALA A 667 -21.77 -1.02 6.95
C ALA A 667 -20.31 -0.86 7.41
N LEU A 668 -19.86 -1.69 8.36
CA LEU A 668 -18.45 -1.77 8.74
C LEU A 668 -17.58 -2.23 7.55
N ALA A 669 -17.99 -3.28 6.85
CA ALA A 669 -17.31 -3.72 5.63
C ALA A 669 -17.21 -2.58 4.60
N ALA A 670 -18.28 -1.83 4.37
CA ALA A 670 -18.29 -0.66 3.47
C ALA A 670 -17.34 0.47 3.87
N ARG A 671 -17.06 0.63 5.17
CA ARG A 671 -16.09 1.61 5.70
C ARG A 671 -14.65 1.19 5.40
N PHE A 672 -14.34 -0.09 5.55
CA PHE A 672 -12.96 -0.59 5.39
C PHE A 672 -12.64 -1.02 3.96
N LEU A 673 -13.65 -1.36 3.16
CA LEU A 673 -13.50 -1.69 1.75
C LEU A 673 -12.85 -0.55 0.96
N THR A 674 -13.22 0.70 1.28
CA THR A 674 -12.79 1.91 0.56
C THR A 674 -11.54 2.54 1.13
N MET A 675 -11.06 2.07 2.29
CA MET A 675 -9.99 2.74 3.01
C MET A 675 -8.70 2.72 2.19
N GLY A 676 -8.26 3.91 1.79
CA GLY A 676 -7.09 4.13 0.94
C GLY A 676 -7.45 4.51 -0.51
N ASP A 677 -8.56 4.00 -1.06
CA ASP A 677 -9.04 4.38 -2.40
C ASP A 677 -9.40 5.88 -2.43
N GLU A 678 -10.01 6.36 -1.35
CA GLU A 678 -10.39 7.76 -1.13
C GLU A 678 -9.19 8.73 -1.23
N LEU A 679 -7.98 8.25 -0.94
CA LEU A 679 -6.74 9.05 -0.93
C LEU A 679 -5.83 8.83 -2.14
N ARG A 680 -5.92 7.68 -2.81
CA ARG A 680 -4.92 7.25 -3.81
C ARG A 680 -5.48 6.66 -5.10
N MET A 681 -6.77 6.35 -5.18
CA MET A 681 -7.31 5.83 -6.43
C MET A 681 -7.58 7.01 -7.37
N PRO A 682 -6.99 7.07 -8.58
CA PRO A 682 -7.08 8.22 -9.49
C PRO A 682 -8.50 8.80 -9.67
N GLY A 683 -9.51 7.95 -9.88
CA GLY A 683 -10.90 8.37 -10.08
C GLY A 683 -11.65 8.85 -8.83
N TRP A 684 -11.10 8.66 -7.62
CA TRP A 684 -11.71 9.10 -6.35
C TRP A 684 -10.92 10.20 -5.66
N ALA A 685 -9.60 10.03 -5.58
CA ALA A 685 -8.73 10.95 -4.88
C ALA A 685 -8.72 12.33 -5.55
N ALA A 686 -8.51 12.39 -6.87
CA ALA A 686 -8.36 13.65 -7.58
C ALA A 686 -9.63 14.53 -7.56
N PRO A 687 -10.84 14.03 -7.87
CA PRO A 687 -12.07 14.81 -7.74
C PRO A 687 -12.33 15.31 -6.32
N TRP A 688 -12.04 14.50 -5.30
CA TRP A 688 -12.25 14.87 -3.90
C TRP A 688 -11.29 15.98 -3.45
N HIS A 689 -10.00 15.91 -3.79
CA HIS A 689 -9.06 17.00 -3.47
C HIS A 689 -9.44 18.32 -4.15
N VAL A 690 -9.94 18.28 -5.40
CA VAL A 690 -10.46 19.48 -6.08
C VAL A 690 -11.72 20.02 -5.39
N HIS A 691 -12.63 19.15 -4.95
CA HIS A 691 -13.78 19.55 -4.14
C HIS A 691 -13.32 20.27 -2.87
N GLU A 692 -12.42 19.66 -2.10
CA GLU A 692 -11.88 20.21 -0.87
C GLU A 692 -11.16 21.54 -1.09
N ALA A 693 -10.36 21.66 -2.16
CA ALA A 693 -9.65 22.90 -2.45
C ALA A 693 -10.63 24.05 -2.74
N ARG A 694 -11.73 23.77 -3.45
CA ARG A 694 -12.77 24.75 -3.78
C ARG A 694 -13.58 25.15 -2.54
N THR A 695 -14.03 24.19 -1.75
CA THR A 695 -14.87 24.46 -0.56
C THR A 695 -14.12 25.23 0.51
N HIS A 696 -12.81 25.00 0.66
CA HIS A 696 -11.97 25.70 1.64
C HIS A 696 -11.40 27.03 1.11
N GLY A 697 -11.67 27.40 -0.13
CA GLY A 697 -11.12 28.60 -0.76
C GLY A 697 -9.59 28.60 -0.77
N ILE A 698 -8.98 27.46 -1.12
CA ILE A 698 -7.52 27.29 -1.15
C ILE A 698 -6.90 28.18 -2.23
N ASP A 699 -5.84 28.89 -1.83
CA ASP A 699 -5.08 29.79 -2.69
C ASP A 699 -3.79 29.13 -3.23
N GLY A 700 -3.35 28.03 -2.61
CA GLY A 700 -2.27 27.17 -3.14
C GLY A 700 -2.15 25.84 -2.40
N ALA A 701 -1.68 24.82 -3.10
CA ALA A 701 -1.42 23.49 -2.55
C ALA A 701 0.10 23.24 -2.49
N VAL A 702 0.56 22.74 -1.34
CA VAL A 702 1.95 22.32 -1.13
C VAL A 702 1.96 20.80 -0.97
N ALA A 703 2.75 20.11 -1.79
CA ALA A 703 2.73 18.65 -1.93
C ALA A 703 4.09 18.03 -1.62
N LEU A 704 4.07 16.92 -0.88
CA LEU A 704 5.22 16.03 -0.71
C LEU A 704 5.44 15.14 -1.94
N ALA A 705 6.58 14.44 -1.98
CA ALA A 705 6.92 13.51 -3.07
C ALA A 705 5.98 12.30 -3.16
N ASP A 706 5.23 11.99 -2.10
CA ASP A 706 4.27 10.88 -2.05
C ASP A 706 2.84 11.28 -2.48
N ALA A 707 2.64 12.54 -2.90
CA ALA A 707 1.36 13.00 -3.39
C ALA A 707 1.02 12.36 -4.75
N ASP A 708 -0.25 11.98 -4.93
CA ASP A 708 -0.71 11.35 -6.16
C ASP A 708 -0.64 12.34 -7.35
N PRO A 709 0.05 11.99 -8.46
CA PRO A 709 0.15 12.81 -9.65
C PRO A 709 -1.21 13.21 -10.26
N PHE A 710 -2.24 12.35 -10.20
CA PHE A 710 -3.59 12.68 -10.66
C PHE A 710 -4.21 13.79 -9.80
N VAL A 711 -3.97 13.78 -8.48
CA VAL A 711 -4.40 14.85 -7.57
C VAL A 711 -3.74 16.17 -7.96
N LEU A 712 -2.41 16.17 -8.14
CA LEU A 712 -1.66 17.40 -8.46
C LEU A 712 -2.08 18.01 -9.80
N ARG A 713 -2.29 17.17 -10.82
CA ARG A 713 -2.80 17.62 -12.12
C ARG A 713 -4.23 18.16 -12.01
N ALA A 714 -5.10 17.48 -11.29
CA ALA A 714 -6.48 17.91 -11.13
C ALA A 714 -6.58 19.26 -10.38
N LEU A 715 -5.77 19.48 -9.35
CA LEU A 715 -5.66 20.77 -8.66
C LEU A 715 -5.19 21.88 -9.60
N THR A 716 -4.13 21.61 -10.39
CA THR A 716 -3.60 22.55 -11.37
C THR A 716 -4.65 22.88 -12.45
N ALA A 717 -5.33 21.88 -12.98
CA ALA A 717 -6.41 22.04 -13.97
C ALA A 717 -7.62 22.81 -13.39
N ALA A 718 -7.89 22.67 -12.09
CA ALA A 718 -8.89 23.47 -11.38
C ALA A 718 -8.43 24.91 -11.07
N GLY A 719 -7.23 25.30 -11.52
CA GLY A 719 -6.66 26.64 -11.32
C GLY A 719 -6.15 26.88 -9.91
N ILE A 720 -5.80 25.83 -9.16
CA ILE A 720 -5.13 25.92 -7.87
C ILE A 720 -3.62 25.80 -8.12
N PRO A 721 -2.80 26.81 -7.79
CA PRO A 721 -1.35 26.69 -7.87
C PRO A 721 -0.85 25.52 -7.00
N VAL A 722 0.11 24.75 -7.52
CA VAL A 722 0.73 23.60 -6.82
C VAL A 722 2.23 23.82 -6.70
N LEU A 723 2.79 23.56 -5.51
CA LEU A 723 4.23 23.46 -5.25
C LEU A 723 4.57 22.05 -4.79
N GLU A 724 5.33 21.32 -5.59
CA GLU A 724 5.92 20.04 -5.22
C GLU A 724 7.25 20.27 -4.50
N LEU A 725 7.43 19.65 -3.32
CA LEU A 725 8.62 19.80 -2.50
C LEU A 725 9.74 18.81 -2.90
N GLY A 726 9.38 17.63 -3.41
CA GLY A 726 10.35 16.58 -3.79
C GLY A 726 10.98 15.85 -2.60
N VAL A 727 10.33 15.87 -1.44
CA VAL A 727 10.82 15.27 -0.18
C VAL A 727 9.80 14.32 0.42
N ASP A 728 10.28 13.31 1.14
CA ASP A 728 9.47 12.35 1.91
C ASP A 728 9.21 12.88 3.34
N ASN A 729 8.09 12.49 3.96
CA ASN A 729 7.70 12.92 5.30
C ASN A 729 8.64 12.41 6.42
N TYR A 730 9.44 11.38 6.16
CA TYR A 730 10.34 10.74 7.13
C TYR A 730 11.81 11.18 7.00
N ALA A 731 12.22 11.81 5.89
CA ALA A 731 13.64 12.06 5.55
C ALA A 731 13.93 13.52 5.15
N LEU A 732 13.66 14.47 6.04
CA LEU A 732 14.05 15.88 5.85
C LEU A 732 15.45 16.15 6.42
N ASP A 733 16.46 16.31 5.57
CA ASP A 733 17.78 16.82 6.01
C ASP A 733 17.68 18.32 6.35
N ARG A 734 18.47 18.77 7.32
CA ARG A 734 18.53 20.19 7.74
C ARG A 734 19.03 21.11 6.61
N ALA A 735 19.90 20.61 5.72
CA ALA A 735 20.38 21.40 4.58
C ALA A 735 19.25 21.69 3.58
N ASP A 736 18.33 20.75 3.39
CA ASP A 736 17.18 20.87 2.48
C ASP A 736 16.11 21.83 3.03
N MET A 737 16.01 21.96 4.36
CA MET A 737 14.97 22.80 5.00
C MET A 737 15.04 24.27 4.62
N ALA A 738 16.24 24.86 4.49
CA ALA A 738 16.38 26.28 4.14
C ALA A 738 15.94 26.56 2.69
N ASP A 739 16.26 25.65 1.77
CA ASP A 739 15.79 25.71 0.38
C ASP A 739 14.26 25.57 0.31
N LEU A 740 13.70 24.56 0.99
CA LEU A 740 12.26 24.33 1.06
C LEU A 740 11.51 25.55 1.61
N GLU A 741 12.02 26.17 2.68
CA GLU A 741 11.44 27.37 3.26
C GLU A 741 11.42 28.54 2.28
N THR A 742 12.50 28.72 1.52
CA THR A 742 12.62 29.77 0.50
C THR A 742 11.64 29.54 -0.65
N ARG A 743 11.53 28.30 -1.13
CA ARG A 743 10.59 27.90 -2.20
C ARG A 743 9.15 28.13 -1.79
N ILE A 744 8.77 27.74 -0.58
CA ILE A 744 7.41 27.94 -0.07
C ILE A 744 7.12 29.44 0.11
N ALA A 745 8.06 30.22 0.66
CA ALA A 745 7.88 31.67 0.80
C ALA A 745 7.66 32.33 -0.58
N THR A 746 8.49 32.01 -1.57
CA THR A 746 8.35 32.54 -2.95
C THR A 746 7.01 32.12 -3.57
N PHE A 747 6.57 30.90 -3.32
CA PHE A 747 5.28 30.40 -3.80
C PHE A 747 4.09 31.15 -3.16
N ILE A 748 4.17 31.43 -1.86
CA ILE A 748 3.17 32.22 -1.13
C ILE A 748 3.10 33.65 -1.67
N GLU A 749 4.26 34.32 -1.82
CA GLU A 749 4.36 35.70 -2.30
C GLU A 749 3.96 35.87 -3.77
N GLY A 750 4.13 34.83 -4.58
CA GLY A 750 3.82 34.82 -6.01
C GLY A 750 2.44 34.21 -6.31
N PRO A 751 2.37 32.96 -6.83
CA PRO A 751 1.13 32.36 -7.30
C PRO A 751 -0.02 32.37 -6.26
N CYS A 752 0.26 32.09 -4.99
CA CYS A 752 -0.79 32.07 -3.97
C CYS A 752 -1.38 33.46 -3.69
N ALA A 753 -0.54 34.48 -3.54
CA ALA A 753 -0.99 35.85 -3.33
C ALA A 753 -1.85 36.36 -4.50
N GLN A 754 -1.47 36.01 -5.75
CA GLN A 754 -2.26 36.34 -6.94
C GLN A 754 -3.64 35.67 -6.90
N LYS A 755 -3.70 34.38 -6.58
CA LYS A 755 -4.96 33.63 -6.44
C LYS A 755 -5.84 34.20 -5.31
N ALA A 756 -5.25 34.50 -4.16
CA ALA A 756 -5.94 35.11 -3.02
C ALA A 756 -6.47 36.52 -3.35
N GLY A 757 -5.74 37.29 -4.15
CA GLY A 757 -6.19 38.57 -4.68
C GLY A 757 -7.44 38.43 -5.56
N ALA A 758 -7.41 37.48 -6.51
CA ALA A 758 -8.56 37.19 -7.37
C ALA A 758 -9.79 36.71 -6.58
N ARG A 759 -9.60 35.82 -5.60
CA ARG A 759 -10.67 35.34 -4.72
C ARG A 759 -11.35 36.48 -3.95
N ARG A 760 -10.55 37.39 -3.37
CA ARG A 760 -11.06 38.56 -2.64
C ARG A 760 -11.76 39.56 -3.55
N ALA A 761 -11.25 39.77 -4.77
CA ALA A 761 -11.88 40.65 -5.75
C ALA A 761 -13.24 40.11 -6.24
N CYS A 762 -13.42 38.79 -6.32
CA CYS A 762 -14.73 38.21 -6.65
C CYS A 762 -15.75 38.25 -5.51
N ALA A 763 -15.30 38.41 -4.25
CA ALA A 763 -16.16 38.45 -3.07
C ALA A 763 -16.60 39.89 -2.69
N ALA A 764 -15.91 40.90 -3.20
CA ALA A 764 -16.24 42.33 -3.08
C ALA A 764 -17.18 42.77 -4.20
#